data_AF-A0A397IUD9-F1
#
_entry.id   AF-A0A397IUD9-F1
#
_cell.length_a   1.000
_cell.length_b   1.000
_cell.length_c   1.000
_cell.angle_alpha   90.00
_cell.angle_beta   90.00
_cell.angle_gamma   90.00
#
_symmetry.space_group_name_H-M   'P 1'
#
loop_
_entity.id
_entity.type
_entity.pdbx_description
1 polymer ?
#
loop_
_entity_poly.entity_id
_entity_poly.type
_entity_poly.pdbx_seq_one_letter_code
_entity_poly.pdbx_strand_id
1 'polypeptide(L)'
;MSTNVNEDRKRLKDLINEVVNLERELKQEQEKRKFNKTESLIDSEEAEFLRNSLKDIYEDIILIDLKFANENNIEEKLWRYVFYNPIEELRQKLRRINKHEKTNEYEAAYLEMCRYLDLGNGFYHTIVNNLKIRENINFDQIGIEIFKNSTLASPLNSRSASKIRKKELSSECIQRCLINLGDLARYREMIQESNDKCWEFARQFYTTAARVYCDNGKAQAQLALLSMLRDKDIDIVYWYCFSLSTKQHPSASLENLKVFYTKFTQRAQQNNLDSDVMPEINNFQKKFLEIHRCLFEEDIDSLLKHENFPEELITIFEHLLDSQIDKHNLASILKKFIFILIFTIWNIRNGSIQTRIIELRNLQLIAIGLSFGLLTPVINKFISNYESGSSIELEYLAIVSLWCQYLGTSIDSIFQLYTYAKSVENETLSRIFLTNLKNFFKSVSSILNHPKISFLLGVDYDLLELAKNSVSEDLEFLGVVPLRILQQEIIFTSKVDPLKVRIARLILFGRKMAENKSFDIFCYNESMGQYTLVDEETKKKERQRTMKLLAQQFLQDQVNSLENNLQKIGLPLQRQAVSNSGPPLKKYVVDTGVMLNHLNYVKKWVNERKYSVIVPLDVLDSLDRIKKGNSQENARAREAIRYLDQQIKKSNHKVSSSPEQSHIEHFIRAQQIDEKLPQWAFAEEYLIDEGDQDNKDNIGDNDQTKDFNEEKSEERQRIINSNEKFNINNIPKMYRPMLSCWLYYARLSNIEEIFFVTENQELTKYSKLFGLSVVGVENI
;
A
#
# COMPACT_ATOMS: atom_id res chain seq x y z
N MET A 1 19.34 -38.97 32.50
CA MET A 1 18.96 -39.16 33.92
C MET A 1 17.50 -38.76 34.06
N SER A 2 16.61 -39.71 34.36
CA SER A 2 15.21 -39.44 34.67
C SER A 2 15.11 -39.13 36.16
N THR A 3 15.22 -37.85 36.52
CA THR A 3 14.89 -37.39 37.87
C THR A 3 13.39 -37.58 38.10
N ASN A 4 13.04 -37.98 39.32
CA ASN A 4 11.67 -38.29 39.72
C ASN A 4 10.87 -36.99 39.69
N VAL A 5 9.98 -36.80 38.72
CA VAL A 5 9.26 -35.53 38.45
C VAL A 5 8.57 -34.96 39.70
N ASN A 6 8.18 -35.82 40.64
CA ASN A 6 7.58 -35.40 41.91
C ASN A 6 8.60 -34.82 42.91
N GLU A 7 9.84 -35.32 42.92
CA GLU A 7 10.93 -34.77 43.73
C GLU A 7 11.38 -33.41 43.18
N ASP A 8 11.54 -33.28 41.86
CA ASP A 8 11.90 -32.00 41.23
C ASP A 8 10.84 -30.93 41.51
N ARG A 9 9.54 -31.27 41.44
CA ARG A 9 8.45 -30.34 41.79
C ARG A 9 8.45 -29.94 43.25
N LYS A 10 8.76 -30.86 44.17
CA LYS A 10 8.87 -30.54 45.60
C LYS A 10 10.06 -29.61 45.83
N ARG A 11 11.22 -29.96 45.28
CA ARG A 11 12.43 -29.13 45.33
C ARG A 11 12.19 -27.73 44.78
N LEU A 12 11.53 -27.57 43.64
CA LEU A 12 11.21 -26.25 43.07
C LEU A 12 10.31 -25.41 43.98
N LYS A 13 9.35 -26.03 44.68
CA LYS A 13 8.50 -25.33 45.67
C LYS A 13 9.29 -24.90 46.90
N ASP A 14 10.25 -25.70 47.34
CA ASP A 14 11.09 -25.35 48.48
C ASP A 14 12.03 -24.20 48.11
N LEU A 15 12.68 -24.29 46.93
CA LEU A 15 13.55 -23.23 46.40
C LEU A 15 12.82 -21.91 46.17
N ILE A 16 11.58 -21.91 45.64
CA ILE A 16 10.86 -20.64 45.43
C ILE A 16 10.48 -19.96 46.74
N ASN A 17 10.17 -20.73 47.79
CA ASN A 17 9.89 -20.18 49.11
C ASN A 17 11.15 -19.55 49.72
N GLU A 18 12.29 -20.21 49.54
CA GLU A 18 13.60 -19.70 49.96
C GLU A 18 13.95 -18.40 49.22
N VAL A 19 13.78 -18.36 47.89
CA VAL A 19 13.93 -17.14 47.08
C VAL A 19 13.09 -16.00 47.62
N VAL A 20 11.80 -16.23 47.88
CA VAL A 20 10.89 -15.17 48.35
C VAL A 20 11.33 -14.60 49.71
N ASN A 21 11.87 -15.44 50.59
CA ASN A 21 12.41 -15.00 51.87
C ASN A 21 13.71 -14.20 51.69
N LEU A 22 14.66 -14.71 50.92
CA LEU A 22 15.92 -14.02 50.62
C LEU A 22 15.70 -12.69 49.87
N GLU A 23 14.75 -12.64 48.93
CA GLU A 23 14.34 -11.39 48.26
C GLU A 23 13.80 -10.36 49.28
N ARG A 24 13.04 -10.82 50.28
CA ARG A 24 12.49 -9.96 51.33
C ARG A 24 13.59 -9.43 52.24
N GLU A 25 14.50 -10.30 52.67
CA GLU A 25 15.65 -9.93 53.50
C GLU A 25 16.57 -8.95 52.78
N LEU A 26 16.87 -9.19 51.50
CA LEU A 26 17.69 -8.28 50.69
C LEU A 26 17.02 -6.90 50.55
N LYS A 27 15.70 -6.85 50.34
CA LYS A 27 14.96 -5.57 50.29
C LYS A 27 15.01 -4.83 51.61
N GLN A 28 14.81 -5.51 52.73
CA GLN A 28 14.89 -4.92 54.06
C GLN A 28 16.30 -4.35 54.32
N GLU A 29 17.34 -5.07 53.91
CA GLU A 29 18.72 -4.62 54.08
C GLU A 29 19.03 -3.40 53.20
N GLN A 30 18.55 -3.38 51.95
CA GLN A 30 18.64 -2.21 51.08
C GLN A 30 17.89 -0.98 51.64
N GLU A 31 16.73 -1.18 52.27
CA GLU A 31 15.96 -0.11 52.89
C GLU A 31 16.66 0.46 54.13
N LYS A 32 17.21 -0.40 55.01
CA LYS A 32 18.03 0.03 56.15
C LYS A 32 19.20 0.91 55.71
N ARG A 33 19.88 0.53 54.62
CA ARG A 33 20.99 1.32 54.04
C ARG A 33 20.55 2.69 53.52
N LYS A 34 19.37 2.79 52.90
CA LYS A 34 18.84 4.10 52.45
C LYS A 34 18.53 5.03 53.62
N PHE A 35 18.13 4.48 54.77
CA PHE A 35 17.80 5.25 55.97
C PHE A 35 19.05 5.68 56.75
N ASN A 36 20.05 4.80 56.83
CA ASN A 36 21.33 5.07 57.45
C ASN A 36 22.28 5.71 56.42
N LYS A 37 22.28 7.05 56.30
CA LYS A 37 23.19 7.84 55.45
C LYS A 37 24.67 7.76 55.87
N THR A 38 25.19 6.57 56.20
CA THR A 38 26.57 6.37 56.65
C THR A 38 27.44 5.99 55.46
N GLU A 39 28.51 6.76 55.24
CA GLU A 39 29.38 6.79 54.06
C GLU A 39 30.23 5.53 53.78
N SER A 40 30.03 4.38 54.44
CA SER A 40 30.77 3.16 54.11
C SER A 40 30.08 2.36 53.00
N LEU A 41 30.28 2.82 51.77
CA LEU A 41 29.76 2.29 50.51
C LEU A 41 30.54 1.06 49.99
N ILE A 42 30.85 0.11 50.87
CA ILE A 42 31.22 -1.27 50.51
C ILE A 42 29.95 -2.09 50.69
N ASP A 43 29.67 -3.01 49.79
CA ASP A 43 28.56 -3.93 49.95
C ASP A 43 28.68 -4.59 51.34
N SER A 44 27.75 -4.35 52.28
CA SER A 44 27.83 -5.07 53.56
C SER A 44 27.84 -6.56 53.24
N GLU A 45 28.73 -7.28 53.90
CA GLU A 45 29.00 -8.71 53.69
C GLU A 45 27.70 -9.52 53.68
N GLU A 46 26.69 -9.08 54.45
CA GLU A 46 25.36 -9.64 54.51
C GLU A 46 24.58 -9.52 53.18
N ALA A 47 24.59 -8.36 52.50
CA ALA A 47 23.92 -8.26 51.20
C ALA A 47 24.68 -9.04 50.10
N GLU A 48 26.01 -9.12 50.19
CA GLU A 48 26.79 -9.93 49.24
C GLU A 48 26.48 -11.42 49.43
N PHE A 49 26.38 -11.87 50.68
CA PHE A 49 25.95 -13.22 51.02
C PHE A 49 24.53 -13.50 50.49
N LEU A 50 23.57 -12.59 50.72
CA LEU A 50 22.20 -12.73 50.22
C LEU A 50 22.14 -12.80 48.70
N ARG A 51 22.89 -11.95 47.99
CA ARG A 51 22.94 -11.97 46.51
C ARG A 51 23.59 -13.23 45.97
N ASN A 52 24.66 -13.73 46.60
CA ASN A 52 25.29 -14.99 46.19
C ASN A 52 24.36 -16.18 46.43
N SER A 53 23.66 -16.21 47.56
CA SER A 53 22.65 -17.25 47.85
C SER A 53 21.50 -17.21 46.84
N LEU A 54 20.99 -16.02 46.53
CA LEU A 54 19.97 -15.83 45.48
C LEU A 54 20.47 -16.29 44.11
N LYS A 55 21.71 -15.95 43.75
CA LYS A 55 22.34 -16.35 42.48
C LYS A 55 22.34 -17.87 42.34
N ASP A 56 22.80 -18.58 43.37
CA ASP A 56 22.92 -20.05 43.35
C ASP A 56 21.52 -20.71 43.25
N ILE A 57 20.54 -20.21 44.01
CA ILE A 57 19.17 -20.76 43.96
C ILE A 57 18.49 -20.47 42.61
N TYR A 58 18.68 -19.28 42.06
CA TYR A 58 18.14 -18.95 40.74
C TYR A 58 18.78 -19.79 39.63
N GLU A 59 20.09 -20.04 39.69
CA GLU A 59 20.78 -20.95 38.78
C GLU A 59 20.18 -22.36 38.87
N ASP A 60 20.00 -22.89 40.09
CA ASP A 60 19.38 -24.19 40.33
C ASP A 60 17.98 -24.27 39.70
N ILE A 61 17.13 -23.25 39.89
CA ILE A 61 15.77 -23.23 39.33
C ILE A 61 15.82 -23.24 37.79
N ILE A 62 16.70 -22.44 37.17
CA ILE A 62 16.88 -22.37 35.72
C ILE A 62 17.34 -23.72 35.15
N LEU A 63 18.29 -24.39 35.82
CA LEU A 63 18.83 -25.67 35.36
C LEU A 63 17.89 -26.85 35.62
N ILE A 64 17.03 -26.81 36.64
CA ILE A 64 16.02 -27.85 36.90
C ILE A 64 14.88 -27.77 35.88
N ASP A 65 14.13 -26.66 35.86
CA ASP A 65 12.95 -26.49 35.01
C ASP A 65 12.82 -25.06 34.45
N LEU A 66 13.23 -24.90 33.19
CA LEU A 66 13.12 -23.64 32.45
C LEU A 66 11.69 -23.14 32.30
N LYS A 67 10.69 -24.03 32.22
CA LYS A 67 9.30 -23.60 32.09
C LYS A 67 8.86 -22.92 33.38
N PHE A 68 9.12 -23.56 34.52
CA PHE A 68 8.85 -22.98 35.84
C PHE A 68 9.63 -21.69 36.05
N ALA A 69 10.89 -21.63 35.63
CA ALA A 69 11.72 -20.43 35.72
C ALA A 69 11.12 -19.26 34.92
N ASN A 70 10.59 -19.51 33.72
CA ASN A 70 9.96 -18.50 32.88
C ASN A 70 8.63 -18.00 33.47
N GLU A 71 7.79 -18.91 33.98
CA GLU A 71 6.50 -18.56 34.61
C GLU A 71 6.66 -17.68 35.86
N ASN A 72 7.79 -17.82 36.58
CA ASN A 72 8.10 -17.03 37.78
C ASN A 72 9.06 -15.86 37.52
N ASN A 73 9.41 -15.56 36.25
CA ASN A 73 10.35 -14.50 35.85
C ASN A 73 11.71 -14.58 36.57
N ILE A 74 12.22 -15.79 36.78
CA ILE A 74 13.44 -16.04 37.56
C ILE A 74 14.67 -15.36 36.94
N GLU A 75 14.84 -15.45 35.63
CA GLU A 75 15.98 -14.85 34.94
C GLU A 75 15.99 -13.32 35.04
N GLU A 76 14.82 -12.66 34.91
CA GLU A 76 14.72 -11.20 35.04
C GLU A 76 15.05 -10.75 36.46
N LYS A 77 14.55 -11.48 37.47
CA LYS A 77 14.85 -11.23 38.88
C LYS A 77 16.33 -11.45 39.21
N LEU A 78 16.93 -12.52 38.68
CA LEU A 78 18.35 -12.82 38.80
C LEU A 78 19.19 -11.67 38.23
N TRP A 79 18.93 -11.24 37.00
CA TRP A 79 19.61 -10.10 36.41
C TRP A 79 19.45 -8.84 37.27
N ARG A 80 18.21 -8.51 37.67
CA ARG A 80 17.89 -7.31 38.43
C ARG A 80 18.58 -7.28 39.80
N TYR A 81 18.40 -8.31 40.61
CA TYR A 81 18.81 -8.32 42.01
C TYR A 81 20.29 -8.63 42.20
N VAL A 82 20.85 -9.54 41.39
CA VAL A 82 22.23 -10.01 41.59
C VAL A 82 23.24 -9.14 40.84
N PHE A 83 22.92 -8.68 39.62
CA PHE A 83 23.89 -8.00 38.76
C PHE A 83 23.55 -6.52 38.50
N TYR A 84 22.37 -6.23 37.95
CA TYR A 84 22.02 -4.89 37.48
C TYR A 84 21.99 -3.85 38.60
N ASN A 85 21.32 -4.14 39.73
CA ASN A 85 21.22 -3.18 40.83
C ASN A 85 22.61 -2.83 41.42
N PRO A 86 23.47 -3.80 41.80
CA PRO A 86 24.84 -3.49 42.25
C PRO A 86 25.67 -2.72 41.21
N ILE A 87 25.59 -3.11 39.93
CA ILE A 87 26.28 -2.42 38.83
C ILE A 87 25.83 -0.95 38.73
N GLU A 88 24.53 -0.69 38.79
CA GLU A 88 24.00 0.67 38.68
C GLU A 88 24.35 1.52 39.91
N GLU A 89 24.35 0.95 41.11
CA GLU A 89 24.81 1.62 42.34
C GLU A 89 26.30 2.01 42.23
N LEU A 90 27.16 1.10 41.77
CA LEU A 90 28.59 1.37 41.54
C LEU A 90 28.80 2.41 40.44
N ARG A 91 28.04 2.36 39.34
CA ARG A 91 28.09 3.38 38.27
C ARG A 91 27.71 4.76 38.78
N GLN A 92 26.68 4.87 39.63
CA GLN A 92 26.31 6.13 40.25
C GLN A 92 27.38 6.64 41.22
N LYS A 93 28.01 5.73 41.98
CA LYS A 93 29.14 6.07 42.87
C LYS A 93 30.33 6.61 42.07
N LEU A 94 30.74 5.92 41.00
CA LEU A 94 31.85 6.34 40.12
C LEU A 94 31.59 7.70 39.45
N ARG A 95 30.33 8.05 39.16
CA ARG A 95 29.97 9.38 38.64
C ARG A 95 30.02 10.51 39.67
N ARG A 96 29.83 10.18 40.95
CA ARG A 96 29.81 11.15 42.06
C ARG A 96 31.20 11.42 42.64
N ILE A 97 32.07 10.40 42.65
CA ILE A 97 33.42 10.53 43.18
C ILE A 97 34.28 11.34 42.21
N ASN A 98 34.88 12.42 42.69
CA ASN A 98 35.90 13.13 41.95
C ASN A 98 37.22 12.33 42.00
N LYS A 99 37.66 11.83 40.84
CA LYS A 99 38.83 10.96 40.69
C LYS A 99 40.12 11.60 41.23
N HIS A 100 40.25 12.92 41.13
CA HIS A 100 41.45 13.64 41.54
C HIS A 100 41.53 13.90 43.05
N GLU A 101 40.39 13.94 43.75
CA GLU A 101 40.34 14.20 45.20
C GLU A 101 40.32 12.91 46.01
N LYS A 102 39.67 11.85 45.51
CA LYS A 102 39.48 10.58 46.22
C LYS A 102 39.89 9.38 45.38
N THR A 103 41.15 9.35 44.95
CA THR A 103 41.68 8.32 44.05
C THR A 103 41.52 6.90 44.59
N ASN A 104 41.84 6.63 45.85
CA ASN A 104 41.70 5.29 46.44
C ASN A 104 40.25 4.81 46.50
N GLU A 105 39.30 5.71 46.79
CA GLU A 105 37.87 5.36 46.84
C GLU A 105 37.32 5.08 45.43
N TYR A 106 37.78 5.86 44.45
CA TYR A 106 37.47 5.66 43.04
C TYR A 106 38.02 4.32 42.53
N GLU A 107 39.30 4.02 42.79
CA GLU A 107 39.94 2.77 42.40
C GLU A 107 39.26 1.56 43.03
N ALA A 108 38.93 1.61 44.32
CA ALA A 108 38.19 0.53 44.99
C ALA A 108 36.82 0.29 44.36
N ALA A 109 36.05 1.35 44.08
CA ALA A 109 34.75 1.24 43.41
C ALA A 109 34.88 0.73 41.96
N TYR A 110 35.95 1.11 41.26
CA TYR A 110 36.24 0.67 39.90
C TYR A 110 36.62 -0.82 39.85
N LEU A 111 37.48 -1.28 40.75
CA LEU A 111 37.85 -2.69 40.88
C LEU A 111 36.64 -3.55 41.24
N GLU A 112 35.79 -3.08 42.14
CA GLU A 112 34.57 -3.79 42.52
C GLU A 112 33.58 -3.88 41.35
N MET A 113 33.45 -2.80 40.56
CA MET A 113 32.69 -2.80 39.32
C MET A 113 33.24 -3.83 38.33
N CYS A 114 34.56 -3.88 38.12
CA CYS A 114 35.19 -4.88 37.26
C CYS A 114 34.93 -6.31 37.75
N ARG A 115 35.02 -6.55 39.06
CA ARG A 115 34.72 -7.85 39.68
C ARG A 115 33.30 -8.30 39.38
N TYR A 116 32.29 -7.45 39.57
CA TYR A 116 30.90 -7.77 39.25
C TYR A 116 30.70 -8.07 37.75
N LEU A 117 31.37 -7.31 36.88
CA LEU A 117 31.32 -7.55 35.43
C LEU A 117 31.96 -8.90 35.05
N ASP A 118 33.08 -9.27 35.66
CA ASP A 118 33.77 -10.54 35.41
C ASP A 118 32.97 -11.74 35.95
N LEU A 119 32.42 -11.62 37.16
CA LEU A 119 31.53 -12.62 37.76
C LEU A 119 30.29 -12.85 36.89
N GLY A 120 29.62 -11.77 36.46
CA GLY A 120 28.48 -11.86 35.57
C GLY A 120 28.84 -12.49 34.22
N ASN A 121 29.99 -12.12 33.66
CA ASN A 121 30.45 -12.68 32.39
C ASN A 121 30.66 -14.20 32.47
N GLY A 122 31.40 -14.68 33.48
CA GLY A 122 31.61 -16.11 33.69
C GLY A 122 30.31 -16.88 33.97
N PHE A 123 29.43 -16.30 34.79
CA PHE A 123 28.15 -16.90 35.17
C PHE A 123 27.23 -17.11 33.96
N TYR A 124 26.96 -16.07 33.17
CA TYR A 124 26.07 -16.19 32.01
C TYR A 124 26.66 -17.06 30.90
N HIS A 125 27.98 -17.06 30.70
CA HIS A 125 28.63 -18.03 29.79
C HIS A 125 28.42 -19.48 30.24
N THR A 126 28.47 -19.74 31.56
CA THR A 126 28.24 -21.07 32.12
C THR A 126 26.81 -21.55 31.86
N ILE A 127 25.81 -20.69 32.14
CA ILE A 127 24.39 -21.02 31.82
C ILE A 127 24.21 -21.28 30.33
N VAL A 128 24.74 -20.41 29.47
CA VAL A 128 24.64 -20.57 28.01
C VAL A 128 25.25 -21.89 27.55
N ASN A 129 26.44 -22.24 28.05
CA ASN A 129 27.12 -23.49 27.70
C ASN A 129 26.35 -24.72 28.21
N ASN A 130 25.84 -24.68 29.44
CA ASN A 130 25.06 -25.76 30.02
C ASN A 130 23.79 -26.04 29.20
N LEU A 131 23.04 -24.99 28.85
CA LEU A 131 21.83 -25.12 28.03
C LEU A 131 22.16 -25.56 26.60
N LYS A 132 23.23 -25.03 26.02
CA LYS A 132 23.70 -25.40 24.68
C LYS A 132 24.05 -26.87 24.58
N ILE A 133 24.80 -27.40 25.55
CA ILE A 133 25.21 -28.82 25.61
C ILE A 133 24.00 -29.70 25.91
N ARG A 134 23.18 -29.35 26.90
CA ARG A 134 22.02 -30.14 27.35
C ARG A 134 21.03 -30.42 26.23
N GLU A 135 20.71 -29.41 25.42
CA GLU A 135 19.69 -29.53 24.35
C GLU A 135 20.29 -29.64 22.94
N ASN A 136 21.62 -29.73 22.83
CA ASN A 136 22.37 -29.77 21.57
C ASN A 136 21.98 -28.64 20.60
N ILE A 137 22.16 -27.39 21.06
CA ILE A 137 21.78 -26.18 20.33
C ILE A 137 22.95 -25.69 19.47
N ASN A 138 22.69 -25.52 18.17
CA ASN A 138 23.57 -24.81 17.26
C ASN A 138 23.01 -23.40 17.01
N PHE A 139 23.76 -22.36 17.36
CA PHE A 139 23.31 -20.96 17.24
C PHE A 139 22.98 -20.56 15.79
N ASP A 140 23.65 -21.16 14.80
CA ASP A 140 23.40 -20.83 13.39
C ASP A 140 22.12 -21.45 12.85
N GLN A 141 21.62 -22.52 13.48
CA GLN A 141 20.46 -23.28 13.00
C GLN A 141 19.22 -23.13 13.88
N ILE A 142 19.41 -22.85 15.18
CA ILE A 142 18.32 -22.89 16.16
C ILE A 142 17.21 -21.88 15.88
N GLY A 143 17.55 -20.67 15.42
CA GLY A 143 16.56 -19.67 15.03
C GLY A 143 15.65 -20.18 13.90
N ILE A 144 16.24 -20.86 12.91
CA ILE A 144 15.52 -21.46 11.77
C ILE A 144 14.65 -22.63 12.25
N GLU A 145 15.20 -23.51 13.10
CA GLU A 145 14.46 -24.64 13.68
C GLU A 145 13.21 -24.15 14.43
N ILE A 146 13.37 -23.15 15.30
CA ILE A 146 12.25 -22.59 16.09
C ILE A 146 11.23 -21.94 15.17
N PHE A 147 11.67 -21.14 14.20
CA PHE A 147 10.80 -20.47 13.25
C PHE A 147 9.92 -21.45 12.45
N LYS A 148 10.52 -22.51 11.89
CA LYS A 148 9.81 -23.55 11.13
C LYS A 148 8.85 -24.35 12.01
N ASN A 149 9.26 -24.66 13.24
CA ASN A 149 8.41 -25.41 14.16
C ASN A 149 7.24 -24.59 14.72
N SER A 150 7.40 -23.27 14.89
CA SER A 150 6.34 -22.35 15.29
C SER A 150 5.19 -22.28 14.26
N THR A 151 5.50 -22.55 12.99
CA THR A 151 4.57 -22.43 11.85
C THR A 151 3.97 -23.77 11.42
N LEU A 152 4.70 -24.88 11.58
CA LEU A 152 4.29 -26.23 11.20
C LEU A 152 3.63 -27.05 12.33
N ALA A 153 3.22 -26.42 13.43
CA ALA A 153 2.65 -27.10 14.59
C ALA A 153 1.29 -27.77 14.29
N SER A 154 1.35 -28.92 13.61
CA SER A 154 0.26 -29.89 13.52
C SER A 154 0.30 -30.81 14.74
N PRO A 155 -0.85 -31.16 15.35
CA PRO A 155 -0.93 -31.83 16.66
C PRO A 155 -0.58 -33.33 16.64
N LEU A 156 0.21 -33.81 15.67
CA LEU A 156 0.28 -35.24 15.34
C LEU A 156 1.34 -36.05 16.12
N ASN A 157 2.19 -35.46 16.97
CA ASN A 157 3.10 -36.24 17.84
C ASN A 157 3.53 -35.49 19.12
N SER A 158 3.13 -36.01 20.30
CA SER A 158 3.37 -35.37 21.60
C SER A 158 4.83 -35.37 22.06
N ARG A 159 5.62 -36.38 21.69
CA ARG A 159 7.04 -36.49 22.08
C ARG A 159 7.96 -35.53 21.31
N SER A 160 7.74 -35.34 20.01
CA SER A 160 8.49 -34.36 19.21
C SER A 160 8.13 -32.93 19.62
N ALA A 161 6.85 -32.65 19.88
CA ALA A 161 6.38 -31.37 20.39
C ALA A 161 7.04 -30.99 21.73
N SER A 162 7.19 -31.95 22.65
CA SER A 162 7.88 -31.71 23.93
C SER A 162 9.35 -31.36 23.75
N LYS A 163 10.07 -32.05 22.85
CA LYS A 163 11.49 -31.76 22.55
C LYS A 163 11.66 -30.38 21.91
N ILE A 164 10.78 -30.02 20.98
CA ILE A 164 10.77 -28.69 20.34
C ILE A 164 10.54 -27.61 21.40
N ARG A 165 9.56 -27.80 22.30
CA ARG A 165 9.27 -26.82 23.34
C ARG A 165 10.44 -26.60 24.31
N LYS A 166 11.18 -27.66 24.65
CA LYS A 166 12.40 -27.55 25.47
C LYS A 166 13.50 -26.74 24.77
N LYS A 167 13.73 -26.99 23.48
CA LYS A 167 14.66 -26.20 22.66
C LYS A 167 14.24 -24.74 22.57
N GLU A 168 12.95 -24.47 22.38
CA GLU A 168 12.40 -23.11 22.35
C GLU A 168 12.65 -22.36 23.67
N LEU A 169 12.27 -22.96 24.81
CA LEU A 169 12.50 -22.39 26.14
C LEU A 169 14.00 -22.17 26.43
N SER A 170 14.85 -23.11 26.03
CA SER A 170 16.30 -23.00 26.20
C SER A 170 16.87 -21.87 25.36
N SER A 171 16.36 -21.69 24.14
CA SER A 171 16.81 -20.62 23.24
C SER A 171 16.34 -19.24 23.72
N GLU A 172 15.14 -19.15 24.27
CA GLU A 172 14.64 -17.94 24.94
C GLU A 172 15.54 -17.57 26.14
N CYS A 173 15.89 -18.54 26.99
CA CYS A 173 16.80 -18.31 28.12
C CYS A 173 18.22 -17.92 27.66
N ILE A 174 18.78 -18.62 26.68
CA ILE A 174 20.08 -18.30 26.08
C ILE A 174 20.08 -16.89 25.49
N GLN A 175 19.02 -16.49 24.78
CA GLN A 175 18.91 -15.14 24.24
C GLN A 175 19.00 -14.09 25.36
N ARG A 176 18.27 -14.27 26.46
CA ARG A 176 18.30 -13.33 27.58
C ARG A 176 19.69 -13.27 28.23
N CYS A 177 20.34 -14.42 28.42
CA CYS A 177 21.73 -14.48 28.90
C CYS A 177 22.70 -13.75 27.96
N LEU A 178 22.57 -13.92 26.64
CA LEU A 178 23.39 -13.21 25.65
C LEU A 178 23.13 -11.70 25.65
N ILE A 179 21.88 -11.25 25.87
CA ILE A 179 21.56 -9.84 26.05
C ILE A 179 22.27 -9.30 27.30
N ASN A 180 22.22 -10.03 28.42
CA ASN A 180 22.89 -9.64 29.66
C ASN A 180 24.42 -9.59 29.48
N LEU A 181 25.02 -10.55 28.77
CA LEU A 181 26.44 -10.53 28.39
C LEU A 181 26.78 -9.30 27.54
N GLY A 182 25.92 -8.94 26.58
CA GLY A 182 26.05 -7.71 25.81
C GLY A 182 25.97 -6.45 26.66
N ASP A 183 25.05 -6.42 27.63
CA ASP A 183 24.90 -5.32 28.60
C ASP A 183 26.14 -5.18 29.49
N LEU A 184 26.70 -6.30 29.99
CA LEU A 184 27.95 -6.32 30.76
C LEU A 184 29.13 -5.79 29.94
N ALA A 185 29.29 -6.24 28.69
CA ALA A 185 30.31 -5.72 27.78
C ALA A 185 30.11 -4.22 27.51
N ARG A 186 28.88 -3.77 27.30
CA ARG A 186 28.56 -2.35 27.13
C ARG A 186 28.93 -1.54 28.39
N TYR A 187 28.59 -2.03 29.58
CA TYR A 187 28.94 -1.34 30.83
C TYR A 187 30.44 -1.25 31.04
N ARG A 188 31.22 -2.27 30.65
CA ARG A 188 32.69 -2.25 30.67
C ARG A 188 33.26 -1.13 29.80
N GLU A 189 32.75 -0.97 28.58
CA GLU A 189 33.20 0.10 27.68
C GLU A 189 32.73 1.48 28.15
N MET A 190 31.59 1.57 28.83
CA MET A 190 31.09 2.84 29.37
C MET A 190 31.95 3.39 30.51
N ILE A 191 32.57 2.51 31.33
CA ILE A 191 33.45 2.92 32.43
C ILE A 191 34.89 3.21 31.98
N GLN A 192 35.28 2.78 30.77
CA GLN A 192 36.58 3.13 30.21
C GLN A 192 36.63 4.61 29.82
N GLU A 193 37.76 5.25 30.13
CA GLU A 193 38.04 6.66 29.79
C GLU A 193 38.61 6.82 28.39
N SER A 194 38.88 5.74 27.67
CA SER A 194 39.35 5.80 26.29
C SER A 194 38.33 6.48 25.39
N ASN A 195 38.81 7.36 24.51
CA ASN A 195 37.99 7.93 23.44
C ASN A 195 37.67 6.86 22.37
N ASP A 196 38.56 5.90 22.16
CA ASP A 196 38.35 4.74 21.30
C ASP A 196 37.70 3.59 22.08
N LYS A 197 36.37 3.64 22.21
CA LYS A 197 35.56 2.58 22.83
C LYS A 197 35.29 1.45 21.84
N CYS A 198 35.55 0.21 22.25
CA CYS A 198 35.37 -0.98 21.43
C CYS A 198 34.03 -1.66 21.72
N TRP A 199 32.99 -1.20 21.02
CA TRP A 199 31.62 -1.70 21.17
C TRP A 199 31.38 -3.08 20.52
N GLU A 200 32.39 -3.65 19.87
CA GLU A 200 32.32 -4.87 19.06
C GLU A 200 31.85 -6.08 19.88
N PHE A 201 32.34 -6.27 21.10
CA PHE A 201 31.93 -7.40 21.95
C PHE A 201 30.43 -7.33 22.30
N ALA A 202 29.94 -6.16 22.74
CA ALA A 202 28.53 -5.95 23.00
C ALA A 202 27.68 -6.21 21.74
N ARG A 203 28.14 -5.70 20.58
CA ARG A 203 27.48 -5.92 19.29
C ARG A 203 27.41 -7.41 18.92
N GLN A 204 28.49 -8.17 19.12
CA GLN A 204 28.52 -9.60 18.82
C GLN A 204 27.52 -10.38 19.67
N PHE A 205 27.45 -10.08 20.98
CA PHE A 205 26.47 -10.71 21.88
C PHE A 205 25.04 -10.41 21.46
N TYR A 206 24.68 -9.14 21.23
CA TYR A 206 23.32 -8.79 20.80
C TYR A 206 22.97 -9.35 19.42
N THR A 207 23.92 -9.37 18.47
CA THR A 207 23.71 -9.96 17.14
C THR A 207 23.46 -11.46 17.23
N THR A 208 24.22 -12.16 18.08
CA THR A 208 24.03 -13.59 18.35
C THR A 208 22.68 -13.83 19.03
N ALA A 209 22.31 -13.00 20.00
CA ALA A 209 21.01 -13.07 20.68
C ALA A 209 19.83 -12.92 19.72
N ALA A 210 19.93 -12.01 18.75
CA ALA A 210 18.90 -11.81 17.72
C ALA A 210 18.75 -13.03 16.79
N ARG A 211 19.84 -13.75 16.50
CA ARG A 211 19.82 -14.98 15.68
C ARG A 211 19.27 -16.20 16.41
N VAL A 212 19.59 -16.34 17.71
CA VAL A 212 19.17 -17.50 18.52
C VAL A 212 17.66 -17.56 18.69
N TYR A 213 17.00 -16.42 18.90
CA TYR A 213 15.54 -16.36 19.07
C TYR A 213 14.95 -15.13 18.36
N CYS A 214 14.51 -15.35 17.13
CA CYS A 214 14.10 -14.27 16.21
C CYS A 214 12.75 -13.61 16.54
N ASP A 215 11.91 -14.24 17.36
CA ASP A 215 10.56 -13.73 17.67
C ASP A 215 10.59 -12.55 18.68
N ASN A 216 11.71 -12.30 19.38
CA ASN A 216 11.86 -11.24 20.39
C ASN A 216 12.74 -10.09 19.91
N GLY A 217 12.22 -8.86 19.99
CA GLY A 217 12.88 -7.62 19.55
C GLY A 217 13.86 -7.00 20.54
N LYS A 218 14.02 -7.55 21.75
CA LYS A 218 14.87 -6.94 22.80
C LYS A 218 16.34 -6.81 22.39
N ALA A 219 16.89 -7.79 21.68
CA ALA A 219 18.28 -7.74 21.20
C ALA A 219 18.49 -6.60 20.20
N GLN A 220 17.53 -6.38 19.29
CA GLN A 220 17.54 -5.30 18.32
C GLN A 220 17.41 -3.94 19.01
N ALA A 221 16.56 -3.81 20.04
CA ALA A 221 16.48 -2.60 20.83
C ALA A 221 17.82 -2.25 21.51
N GLN A 222 18.59 -3.24 21.98
CA GLN A 222 19.94 -3.00 22.52
C GLN A 222 20.95 -2.59 21.44
N LEU A 223 20.83 -3.13 20.22
CA LEU A 223 21.63 -2.68 19.08
C LEU A 223 21.33 -1.22 18.70
N ALA A 224 20.08 -0.77 18.85
CA ALA A 224 19.70 0.63 18.67
C ALA A 224 20.39 1.53 19.72
N LEU A 225 20.37 1.13 20.99
CA LEU A 225 21.07 1.85 22.06
C LEU A 225 22.59 1.90 21.82
N LEU A 226 23.19 0.80 21.36
CA LEU A 226 24.62 0.79 21.01
C LEU A 226 24.93 1.72 19.84
N SER A 227 23.99 1.87 18.90
CA SER A 227 24.13 2.78 17.76
C SER A 227 23.97 4.25 18.17
N MET A 228 23.14 4.50 19.20
CA MET A 228 23.00 5.82 19.84
C MET A 228 24.30 6.24 20.53
N LEU A 229 25.00 5.33 21.21
CA LEU A 229 26.31 5.60 21.80
C LEU A 229 27.43 5.88 20.77
N ARG A 230 27.17 5.61 19.49
CA ARG A 230 28.10 5.80 18.36
C ARG A 230 27.67 6.93 17.42
N ASP A 231 26.62 7.68 17.77
CA ASP A 231 26.03 8.75 16.96
C ASP A 231 25.68 8.33 15.51
N LYS A 232 25.25 7.08 15.32
CA LYS A 232 24.83 6.55 14.01
C LYS A 232 23.31 6.63 13.85
N ASP A 233 22.81 7.81 13.47
CA ASP A 233 21.37 8.11 13.42
C ASP A 233 20.54 7.10 12.59
N ILE A 234 21.02 6.69 11.40
CA ILE A 234 20.30 5.71 10.57
C ILE A 234 20.22 4.32 11.23
N ASP A 235 21.28 3.91 11.93
CA ASP A 235 21.33 2.61 12.61
C ASP A 235 20.35 2.58 13.77
N ILE A 236 20.20 3.69 14.50
CA ILE A 236 19.24 3.80 15.60
C ILE A 236 17.83 3.54 15.11
N VAL A 237 17.41 4.22 14.03
CA VAL A 237 16.08 4.05 13.44
C VAL A 237 15.89 2.64 12.91
N TYR A 238 16.88 2.13 12.15
CA TYR A 238 16.83 0.78 11.59
C TYR A 238 16.59 -0.28 12.68
N TRP A 239 17.37 -0.26 13.77
CA TRP A 239 17.26 -1.26 14.82
C TRP A 239 15.98 -1.11 15.65
N TYR A 240 15.46 0.10 15.87
CA TYR A 240 14.15 0.28 16.50
C TYR A 240 13.00 -0.20 15.62
N CYS A 241 13.01 0.14 14.32
CA CYS A 241 12.04 -0.40 13.36
C CYS A 241 12.11 -1.93 13.30
N PHE A 242 13.31 -2.52 13.36
CA PHE A 242 13.47 -3.98 13.41
C PHE A 242 12.84 -4.54 14.68
N SER A 243 13.18 -4.00 15.85
CA SER A 243 12.62 -4.40 17.14
C SER A 243 11.09 -4.38 17.13
N LEU A 244 10.48 -3.31 16.60
CA LEU A 244 9.03 -3.15 16.47
C LEU A 244 8.38 -4.10 15.45
N SER A 245 9.16 -4.63 14.51
CA SER A 245 8.71 -5.59 13.50
C SER A 245 8.77 -7.06 13.97
N THR A 246 9.14 -7.31 15.23
CA THR A 246 9.18 -8.67 15.80
C THR A 246 7.84 -9.05 16.45
N LYS A 247 7.63 -10.36 16.66
CA LYS A 247 6.40 -10.86 17.30
C LYS A 247 6.24 -10.40 18.74
N GLN A 248 7.35 -10.30 19.48
CA GLN A 248 7.43 -9.81 20.86
C GLN A 248 8.32 -8.57 20.88
N HIS A 249 7.73 -7.41 20.58
CA HIS A 249 8.47 -6.16 20.63
C HIS A 249 8.50 -5.58 22.06
N PRO A 250 9.64 -5.04 22.54
CA PRO A 250 9.70 -4.32 23.81
C PRO A 250 8.81 -3.08 23.80
N SER A 251 8.02 -2.87 24.87
CA SER A 251 7.10 -1.73 25.00
C SER A 251 7.79 -0.37 24.86
N ALA A 252 9.02 -0.24 25.37
CA ALA A 252 9.79 1.00 25.33
C ALA A 252 10.33 1.36 23.93
N SER A 253 10.35 0.43 22.96
CA SER A 253 10.99 0.68 21.65
C SER A 253 10.34 1.83 20.88
N LEU A 254 9.00 1.92 20.92
CA LEU A 254 8.25 2.96 20.24
C LEU A 254 8.50 4.34 20.86
N GLU A 255 8.49 4.41 22.19
CA GLU A 255 8.75 5.65 22.94
C GLU A 255 10.18 6.13 22.71
N ASN A 256 11.15 5.23 22.73
CA ASN A 256 12.55 5.55 22.43
C ASN A 256 12.73 6.10 21.01
N LEU A 257 12.03 5.53 20.02
CA LEU A 257 12.05 6.03 18.64
C LEU A 257 11.43 7.42 18.52
N LYS A 258 10.33 7.70 19.23
CA LYS A 258 9.73 9.04 19.31
C LYS A 258 10.70 10.05 19.93
N VAL A 259 11.30 9.71 21.07
CA VAL A 259 12.30 10.57 21.74
C VAL A 259 13.50 10.84 20.84
N PHE A 260 13.93 9.85 20.06
CA PHE A 260 14.98 10.04 19.06
C PHE A 260 14.59 11.09 18.02
N TYR A 261 13.40 11.00 17.41
CA TYR A 261 12.95 11.98 16.40
C TYR A 261 12.77 13.38 16.97
N THR A 262 12.30 13.50 18.21
CA THR A 262 12.23 14.79 18.91
C THR A 262 13.63 15.42 19.03
N LYS A 263 14.62 14.66 19.49
CA LYS A 263 16.02 15.14 19.61
C LYS A 263 16.67 15.40 18.25
N PHE A 264 16.39 14.56 17.25
CA PHE A 264 16.87 14.74 15.87
C PHE A 264 16.39 16.08 15.29
N THR A 265 15.10 16.41 15.49
CA THR A 265 14.52 17.68 15.06
C THR A 265 15.16 18.88 15.76
N GLN A 266 15.37 18.80 17.07
CA GLN A 266 16.03 19.86 17.84
C GLN A 266 17.47 20.12 17.35
N ARG A 267 18.23 19.05 17.08
CA ARG A 267 19.59 19.15 16.51
C ARG A 267 19.57 19.77 15.11
N ALA A 268 18.61 19.40 14.27
CA ALA A 268 18.48 19.95 12.93
C ALA A 268 18.18 21.47 12.94
N GLN A 269 17.32 21.94 13.84
CA GLN A 269 16.98 23.37 13.98
C GLN A 269 18.16 24.22 14.48
N GLN A 270 19.03 23.65 15.32
CA GLN A 270 20.21 24.34 15.86
C GLN A 270 21.36 24.44 14.82
N ASN A 271 21.46 23.47 13.91
CA ASN A 271 22.55 23.34 12.94
C ASN A 271 22.26 23.97 11.56
N ASN A 272 21.27 24.85 11.43
CA ASN A 272 20.89 25.51 10.16
C ASN A 272 21.97 26.45 9.58
N LEU A 273 23.17 26.54 10.17
CA LEU A 273 24.26 27.40 9.72
C LEU A 273 25.41 26.68 9.00
N ASP A 274 25.45 25.33 8.99
CA ASP A 274 26.57 24.53 8.44
C ASP A 274 26.12 23.56 7.31
N SER A 275 25.33 24.04 6.34
CA SER A 275 24.88 23.18 5.21
C SER A 275 25.97 22.86 4.18
N ASP A 276 27.07 23.63 4.14
CA ASP A 276 28.04 23.59 3.02
C ASP A 276 29.21 22.58 3.18
N VAL A 277 29.34 21.87 4.31
CA VAL A 277 30.50 20.97 4.58
C VAL A 277 30.08 19.56 5.03
N MET A 278 28.87 19.09 4.69
CA MET A 278 28.44 17.72 4.99
C MET A 278 28.83 16.75 3.87
N PRO A 279 29.47 15.60 4.17
CA PRO A 279 29.67 14.54 3.19
C PRO A 279 28.35 14.10 2.56
N GLU A 280 28.34 13.87 1.25
CA GLU A 280 27.12 13.58 0.49
C GLU A 280 26.35 12.36 1.01
N ILE A 281 27.06 11.32 1.49
CA ILE A 281 26.47 10.13 2.14
C ILE A 281 25.71 10.50 3.43
N ASN A 282 26.22 11.45 4.20
CA ASN A 282 25.57 11.89 5.44
C ASN A 282 24.35 12.75 5.12
N ASN A 283 24.44 13.58 4.08
CA ASN A 283 23.29 14.32 3.56
C ASN A 283 22.18 13.37 3.08
N PHE A 284 22.55 12.33 2.32
CA PHE A 284 21.62 11.28 1.89
C PHE A 284 20.90 10.59 3.06
N GLN A 285 21.62 10.22 4.12
CA GLN A 285 21.02 9.68 5.35
C GLN A 285 20.11 10.68 6.07
N LYS A 286 20.56 11.92 6.23
CA LYS A 286 19.80 12.97 6.91
C LYS A 286 18.46 13.23 6.21
N LYS A 287 18.47 13.41 4.88
CA LYS A 287 17.26 13.63 4.09
C LYS A 287 16.28 12.47 4.17
N PHE A 288 16.78 11.23 4.11
CA PHE A 288 15.91 10.06 4.31
C PHE A 288 15.26 10.05 5.70
N LEU A 289 16.01 10.37 6.75
CA LEU A 289 15.48 10.44 8.11
C LEU A 289 14.43 11.54 8.28
N GLU A 290 14.59 12.68 7.60
CA GLU A 290 13.59 13.75 7.57
C GLU A 290 12.29 13.29 6.91
N ILE A 291 12.37 12.59 5.77
CA ILE A 291 11.20 11.98 5.11
C ILE A 291 10.54 10.96 6.03
N HIS A 292 11.33 10.02 6.57
CA HIS A 292 10.78 8.95 7.39
C HIS A 292 10.18 9.47 8.70
N ARG A 293 10.72 10.54 9.31
CA ARG A 293 10.10 11.22 10.45
C ARG A 293 8.69 11.69 10.11
N CYS A 294 8.51 12.39 8.99
CA CYS A 294 7.19 12.84 8.55
C CYS A 294 6.23 11.66 8.31
N LEU A 295 6.72 10.56 7.74
CA LEU A 295 5.92 9.34 7.59
C LEU A 295 5.54 8.69 8.93
N PHE A 296 6.46 8.72 9.91
CA PHE A 296 6.27 8.11 11.22
C PHE A 296 5.37 8.96 12.15
N GLU A 297 5.44 10.28 12.05
CA GLU A 297 4.61 11.23 12.81
C GLU A 297 3.27 11.54 12.12
N GLU A 298 3.04 10.97 10.93
CA GLU A 298 1.85 11.18 10.09
C GLU A 298 1.66 12.65 9.66
N ASP A 299 2.75 13.42 9.55
CA ASP A 299 2.78 14.84 9.16
C ASP A 299 3.08 15.01 7.67
N ILE A 300 2.02 14.85 6.85
CA ILE A 300 2.10 15.00 5.38
C ILE A 300 2.32 16.46 4.98
N ASP A 301 1.72 17.41 5.71
CA ASP A 301 1.76 18.83 5.37
C ASP A 301 3.18 19.38 5.43
N SER A 302 3.97 18.96 6.42
CA SER A 302 5.39 19.33 6.49
C SER A 302 6.21 18.75 5.35
N LEU A 303 5.84 17.57 4.83
CA LEU A 303 6.51 16.97 3.68
C LEU A 303 6.17 17.73 2.38
N LEU A 304 4.90 18.12 2.20
CA LEU A 304 4.42 18.81 1.00
C LEU A 304 4.91 20.26 0.88
N LYS A 305 5.29 20.91 1.98
CA LYS A 305 5.89 22.26 1.96
C LYS A 305 7.24 22.32 1.23
N HIS A 306 7.95 21.20 1.15
CA HIS A 306 9.20 21.09 0.42
C HIS A 306 8.93 20.40 -0.93
N GLU A 307 8.68 21.20 -1.97
CA GLU A 307 8.50 20.69 -3.34
C GLU A 307 9.72 19.84 -3.76
N ASN A 308 9.49 18.67 -4.36
CA ASN A 308 10.48 17.72 -4.90
C ASN A 308 11.34 16.92 -3.90
N PHE A 309 10.97 16.88 -2.62
CA PHE A 309 11.81 16.25 -1.58
C PHE A 309 12.14 14.75 -1.80
N PRO A 310 11.21 13.88 -2.28
CA PRO A 310 11.54 12.49 -2.61
C PRO A 310 12.43 12.34 -3.87
N GLU A 311 12.25 13.21 -4.87
CA GLU A 311 13.01 13.17 -6.13
C GLU A 311 14.47 13.61 -5.92
N GLU A 312 14.67 14.59 -5.05
CA GLU A 312 16.00 15.05 -4.68
C GLU A 312 16.81 13.93 -3.98
N LEU A 313 16.18 13.16 -3.08
CA LEU A 313 16.83 12.02 -2.44
C LEU A 313 17.26 10.96 -3.48
N ILE A 314 16.40 10.67 -4.46
CA ILE A 314 16.69 9.70 -5.53
C ILE A 314 17.85 10.21 -6.40
N THR A 315 17.88 11.50 -6.73
CA THR A 315 18.96 12.11 -7.51
C THR A 315 20.30 12.02 -6.79
N ILE A 316 20.33 12.30 -5.47
CA ILE A 316 21.54 12.12 -4.65
C ILE A 316 21.98 10.65 -4.66
N PHE A 317 21.04 9.71 -4.54
CA PHE A 317 21.36 8.28 -4.59
C PHE A 317 21.96 7.85 -5.93
N GLU A 318 21.41 8.33 -7.06
CA GLU A 318 21.94 8.06 -8.39
C GLU A 318 23.40 8.54 -8.53
N HIS A 319 23.68 9.77 -8.07
CA HIS A 319 25.03 10.30 -8.06
C HIS A 319 26.00 9.48 -7.18
N LEU A 320 25.55 9.11 -5.97
CA LEU A 320 26.32 8.25 -5.07
C LEU A 320 26.59 6.86 -5.66
N LEU A 321 25.63 6.30 -6.41
CA LEU A 321 25.76 4.98 -7.03
C LEU A 321 26.80 4.96 -8.16
N ASP A 322 26.96 6.07 -8.88
CA ASP A 322 27.95 6.21 -9.95
C ASP A 322 29.34 6.65 -9.45
N SER A 323 29.43 7.17 -8.24
CA SER A 323 30.68 7.58 -7.61
C SER A 323 31.60 6.39 -7.24
N GLN A 324 32.88 6.67 -6.96
CA GLN A 324 33.86 5.68 -6.48
C GLN A 324 33.80 5.42 -4.95
N ILE A 325 32.69 5.78 -4.31
CA ILE A 325 32.49 5.60 -2.87
C ILE A 325 32.47 4.09 -2.52
N ASP A 326 32.72 3.78 -1.23
CA ASP A 326 32.53 2.43 -0.68
C ASP A 326 31.10 1.92 -0.95
N LYS A 327 30.99 1.09 -1.99
CA LYS A 327 29.74 0.53 -2.48
C LYS A 327 29.10 -0.43 -1.49
N HIS A 328 29.89 -1.12 -0.68
CA HIS A 328 29.36 -2.01 0.36
C HIS A 328 28.66 -1.18 1.46
N ASN A 329 29.25 -0.05 1.86
CA ASN A 329 28.60 0.85 2.81
C ASN A 329 27.30 1.43 2.24
N LEU A 330 27.31 1.88 0.98
CA LEU A 330 26.11 2.42 0.33
C LEU A 330 25.00 1.36 0.18
N ALA A 331 25.35 0.13 -0.22
CA ALA A 331 24.40 -1.00 -0.24
C ALA A 331 23.84 -1.29 1.15
N SER A 332 24.68 -1.27 2.19
CA SER A 332 24.22 -1.42 3.57
C SER A 332 23.28 -0.30 4.02
N ILE A 333 23.48 0.94 3.57
CA ILE A 333 22.58 2.07 3.89
C ILE A 333 21.25 1.89 3.17
N LEU A 334 21.26 1.59 1.87
CA LEU A 334 20.05 1.34 1.09
C LEU A 334 19.23 0.19 1.68
N LYS A 335 19.88 -0.88 2.13
CA LYS A 335 19.21 -2.01 2.80
C LYS A 335 18.42 -1.54 4.02
N LYS A 336 19.02 -0.67 4.85
CA LYS A 336 18.37 -0.10 6.03
C LYS A 336 17.18 0.77 5.62
N PHE A 337 17.33 1.61 4.59
CA PHE A 337 16.24 2.46 4.09
C PHE A 337 15.04 1.63 3.66
N ILE A 338 15.26 0.65 2.79
CA ILE A 338 14.19 -0.20 2.26
C ILE A 338 13.54 -1.01 3.38
N PHE A 339 14.30 -1.55 4.33
CA PHE A 339 13.74 -2.24 5.48
C PHE A 339 12.89 -1.31 6.37
N ILE A 340 13.39 -0.09 6.64
CA ILE A 340 12.64 0.93 7.39
C ILE A 340 11.31 1.21 6.67
N LEU A 341 11.32 1.41 5.35
CA LEU A 341 10.12 1.65 4.56
C LEU A 341 9.15 0.46 4.56
N ILE A 342 9.65 -0.78 4.52
CA ILE A 342 8.83 -2.00 4.70
C ILE A 342 8.11 -1.95 6.05
N PHE A 343 8.84 -1.65 7.13
CA PHE A 343 8.25 -1.47 8.46
C PHE A 343 7.21 -0.34 8.46
N THR A 344 7.51 0.82 7.87
CA THR A 344 6.59 1.97 7.82
C THR A 344 5.27 1.58 7.14
N ILE A 345 5.33 0.91 5.98
CA ILE A 345 4.14 0.47 5.25
C ILE A 345 3.31 -0.52 6.08
N TRP A 346 3.99 -1.48 6.72
CA TRP A 346 3.34 -2.46 7.60
C TRP A 346 2.70 -1.80 8.82
N ASN A 347 3.39 -0.83 9.44
CA ASN A 347 2.90 -0.08 10.60
C ASN A 347 1.69 0.78 10.24
N ILE A 348 1.72 1.52 9.11
CA ILE A 348 0.59 2.31 8.61
C ILE A 348 -0.64 1.41 8.38
N ARG A 349 -0.44 0.22 7.82
CA ARG A 349 -1.54 -0.72 7.54
C ARG A 349 -2.19 -1.29 8.80
N ASN A 350 -1.41 -1.51 9.85
CA ASN A 350 -1.86 -2.12 11.10
C ASN A 350 -2.13 -1.10 12.22
N GLY A 351 -1.93 0.20 11.94
CA GLY A 351 -2.18 1.29 12.87
C GLY A 351 -3.66 1.44 13.25
N SER A 352 -3.91 2.12 14.37
CA SER A 352 -5.26 2.34 14.88
C SER A 352 -5.96 3.46 14.10
N ILE A 353 -7.17 3.15 13.61
CA ILE A 353 -8.26 4.05 13.16
C ILE A 353 -8.50 4.08 11.64
N GLN A 354 -9.59 3.41 11.22
CA GLN A 354 -10.14 3.38 9.85
C GLN A 354 -10.80 4.70 9.39
N THR A 355 -10.80 5.78 10.19
CA THR A 355 -11.47 7.03 9.81
C THR A 355 -10.60 7.97 8.96
N ARG A 356 -9.29 7.68 8.78
CA ARG A 356 -8.32 8.48 8.00
C ARG A 356 -7.78 7.76 6.75
N ILE A 357 -8.66 7.09 6.01
CA ILE A 357 -8.27 6.21 4.88
C ILE A 357 -7.45 6.95 3.81
N ILE A 358 -7.79 8.20 3.50
CA ILE A 358 -7.10 8.99 2.46
C ILE A 358 -5.68 9.35 2.89
N GLU A 359 -5.50 9.89 4.10
CA GLU A 359 -4.19 10.24 4.66
C GLU A 359 -3.27 9.01 4.73
N LEU A 360 -3.78 7.87 5.21
CA LEU A 360 -3.02 6.61 5.28
C LEU A 360 -2.61 6.11 3.89
N ARG A 361 -3.46 6.26 2.87
CA ARG A 361 -3.10 5.91 1.48
C ARG A 361 -2.02 6.83 0.95
N ASN A 362 -2.07 8.14 1.22
CA ASN A 362 -1.05 9.08 0.80
C ASN A 362 0.31 8.77 1.43
N LEU A 363 0.35 8.42 2.73
CA LEU A 363 1.57 7.94 3.38
C LEU A 363 2.12 6.66 2.73
N GLN A 364 1.25 5.71 2.37
CA GLN A 364 1.64 4.50 1.64
C GLN A 364 2.17 4.80 0.24
N LEU A 365 1.56 5.73 -0.50
CA LEU A 365 2.03 6.16 -1.83
C LEU A 365 3.45 6.74 -1.74
N ILE A 366 3.73 7.57 -0.73
CA ILE A 366 5.07 8.14 -0.51
C ILE A 366 6.08 7.02 -0.20
N ALA A 367 5.79 6.16 0.78
CA ALA A 367 6.74 5.12 1.20
C ALA A 367 7.05 4.11 0.08
N ILE A 368 6.02 3.66 -0.65
CA ILE A 368 6.17 2.72 -1.77
C ILE A 368 6.81 3.42 -2.98
N GLY A 369 6.38 4.63 -3.30
CA GLY A 369 6.92 5.43 -4.41
C GLY A 369 8.40 5.76 -4.21
N LEU A 370 8.81 6.09 -2.98
CA LEU A 370 10.22 6.31 -2.62
C LEU A 370 11.05 5.04 -2.79
N SER A 371 10.51 3.89 -2.37
CA SER A 371 11.18 2.60 -2.53
C SER A 371 11.38 2.24 -4.00
N PHE A 372 10.36 2.45 -4.85
CA PHE A 372 10.49 2.27 -6.30
C PHE A 372 11.54 3.20 -6.90
N GLY A 373 11.56 4.47 -6.49
CA GLY A 373 12.54 5.45 -6.92
C GLY A 373 13.97 5.04 -6.57
N LEU A 374 14.24 4.65 -5.32
CA LEU A 374 15.57 4.24 -4.87
C LEU A 374 16.06 2.90 -5.50
N LEU A 375 15.15 1.98 -5.82
CA LEU A 375 15.52 0.68 -6.39
C LEU A 375 15.64 0.68 -7.92
N THR A 376 15.08 1.67 -8.60
CA THR A 376 15.15 1.79 -10.06
C THR A 376 16.60 1.94 -10.57
N PRO A 377 17.44 2.86 -10.03
CA PRO A 377 18.84 3.01 -10.45
C PRO A 377 19.66 1.74 -10.23
N VAL A 378 19.40 1.02 -9.14
CA VAL A 378 20.06 -0.26 -8.83
C VAL A 378 19.81 -1.29 -9.92
N ILE A 379 18.55 -1.44 -10.35
CA ILE A 379 18.19 -2.38 -11.41
C ILE A 379 18.88 -1.99 -12.72
N ASN A 380 18.85 -0.71 -13.08
CA ASN A 380 19.48 -0.22 -14.30
C ASN A 380 20.99 -0.47 -14.30
N LYS A 381 21.66 -0.20 -13.17
CA LYS A 381 23.10 -0.46 -13.02
C LYS A 381 23.42 -1.95 -13.09
N PHE A 382 22.59 -2.80 -12.48
CA PHE A 382 22.73 -4.26 -12.57
C PHE A 382 22.68 -4.74 -14.02
N ILE A 383 21.70 -4.28 -14.81
CA ILE A 383 21.57 -4.66 -16.22
C ILE A 383 22.80 -4.21 -17.02
N SER A 384 23.21 -2.94 -16.86
CA SER A 384 24.40 -2.40 -17.55
C SER A 384 25.68 -3.18 -17.21
N ASN A 385 25.86 -3.54 -15.93
CA ASN A 385 27.00 -4.34 -15.49
C ASN A 385 26.94 -5.77 -16.06
N TYR A 386 25.75 -6.36 -16.11
CA TYR A 386 25.53 -7.69 -16.66
C TYR A 386 25.78 -7.75 -18.19
N GLU A 387 25.42 -6.70 -18.91
CA GLU A 387 25.67 -6.56 -20.35
C GLU A 387 27.16 -6.40 -20.65
N SER A 388 27.84 -5.53 -19.89
CA SER A 388 29.27 -5.24 -20.02
C SER A 388 30.19 -6.33 -19.45
N GLY A 389 29.65 -7.27 -18.67
CA GLY A 389 30.43 -8.32 -17.99
C GLY A 389 31.27 -7.78 -16.83
N SER A 390 30.93 -6.61 -16.29
CA SER A 390 31.60 -6.03 -15.13
C SER A 390 31.17 -6.71 -13.83
N SER A 391 31.85 -6.38 -12.72
CA SER A 391 31.55 -6.97 -11.42
C SER A 391 30.11 -6.66 -10.98
N ILE A 392 29.32 -7.70 -10.73
CA ILE A 392 27.94 -7.59 -10.26
C ILE A 392 27.96 -7.37 -8.75
N GLU A 393 27.41 -6.26 -8.30
CA GLU A 393 27.28 -5.93 -6.88
C GLU A 393 26.04 -6.61 -6.30
N LEU A 394 26.23 -7.88 -5.90
CA LEU A 394 25.16 -8.77 -5.44
C LEU A 394 24.37 -8.24 -4.23
N GLU A 395 24.98 -7.36 -3.43
CA GLU A 395 24.38 -6.78 -2.23
C GLU A 395 23.17 -5.90 -2.55
N TYR A 396 23.23 -5.12 -3.63
CA TYR A 396 22.10 -4.30 -4.04
C TYR A 396 20.92 -5.15 -4.54
N LEU A 397 21.21 -6.24 -5.27
CA LEU A 397 20.18 -7.14 -5.77
C LEU A 397 19.44 -7.86 -4.63
N ALA A 398 20.11 -8.12 -3.49
CA ALA A 398 19.48 -8.69 -2.31
C ALA A 398 18.30 -7.82 -1.83
N ILE A 399 18.47 -6.50 -1.87
CA ILE A 399 17.47 -5.53 -1.40
C ILE A 399 16.32 -5.43 -2.41
N VAL A 400 16.61 -5.44 -3.71
CA VAL A 400 15.58 -5.48 -4.77
C VAL A 400 14.74 -6.75 -4.64
N SER A 401 15.39 -7.91 -4.41
CA SER A 401 14.71 -9.19 -4.19
C SER A 401 13.80 -9.13 -2.96
N LEU A 402 14.33 -8.66 -1.82
CA LEU A 402 13.58 -8.50 -0.57
C LEU A 402 12.33 -7.63 -0.76
N TRP A 403 12.48 -6.49 -1.43
CA TRP A 403 11.38 -5.58 -1.73
C TRP A 403 10.29 -6.24 -2.58
N CYS A 404 10.68 -6.90 -3.68
CA CYS A 404 9.75 -7.58 -4.57
C CYS A 404 9.01 -8.72 -3.86
N GLN A 405 9.70 -9.46 -2.98
CA GLN A 405 9.05 -10.49 -2.17
C GLN A 405 8.03 -9.90 -1.21
N TYR A 406 8.38 -8.84 -0.48
CA TYR A 406 7.46 -8.13 0.42
C TYR A 406 6.21 -7.64 -0.30
N LEU A 407 6.38 -6.91 -1.41
CA LEU A 407 5.28 -6.47 -2.25
C LEU A 407 4.43 -7.64 -2.77
N GLY A 408 5.08 -8.77 -3.08
CA GLY A 408 4.44 -10.02 -3.49
C GLY A 408 3.39 -10.58 -2.52
N THR A 409 3.49 -10.24 -1.23
CA THR A 409 2.52 -10.63 -0.17
C THR A 409 1.29 -9.75 -0.10
N SER A 410 1.37 -8.54 -0.66
CA SER A 410 0.36 -7.49 -0.51
C SER A 410 -0.02 -6.85 -1.85
N ILE A 411 0.02 -7.68 -2.90
CA ILE A 411 -0.23 -7.27 -4.29
C ILE A 411 -1.59 -6.56 -4.45
N ASP A 412 -2.65 -7.05 -3.79
CA ASP A 412 -3.97 -6.42 -3.85
C ASP A 412 -3.95 -4.98 -3.31
N SER A 413 -3.15 -4.71 -2.27
CA SER A 413 -2.98 -3.37 -1.72
C SER A 413 -2.28 -2.44 -2.71
N ILE A 414 -1.30 -2.95 -3.46
CA ILE A 414 -0.62 -2.18 -4.53
C ILE A 414 -1.60 -1.84 -5.63
N PHE A 415 -2.46 -2.78 -6.05
CA PHE A 415 -3.45 -2.52 -7.09
C PHE A 415 -4.52 -1.52 -6.65
N GLN A 416 -4.94 -1.56 -5.39
CA GLN A 416 -5.83 -0.57 -4.81
C GLN A 416 -5.19 0.82 -4.78
N LEU A 417 -3.92 0.91 -4.35
CA LEU A 417 -3.16 2.16 -4.32
C LEU A 417 -2.91 2.71 -5.73
N TYR A 418 -2.60 1.85 -6.70
CA TYR A 418 -2.45 2.23 -8.10
C TYR A 418 -3.76 2.81 -8.67
N THR A 419 -4.88 2.13 -8.44
CA THR A 419 -6.20 2.60 -8.89
C THR A 419 -6.56 3.94 -8.24
N TYR A 420 -6.26 4.09 -6.95
CA TYR A 420 -6.44 5.35 -6.23
C TYR A 420 -5.56 6.48 -6.81
N ALA A 421 -4.26 6.26 -6.97
CA ALA A 421 -3.35 7.24 -7.54
C ALA A 421 -3.76 7.67 -8.96
N LYS A 422 -4.25 6.74 -9.79
CA LYS A 422 -4.79 7.04 -11.12
C LYS A 422 -6.07 7.89 -11.07
N SER A 423 -6.92 7.69 -10.06
CA SER A 423 -8.13 8.49 -9.89
C SER A 423 -7.85 9.93 -9.46
N VAL A 424 -6.68 10.18 -8.88
CA VAL A 424 -6.26 11.49 -8.36
C VAL A 424 -4.90 11.91 -8.93
N GLU A 425 -4.68 11.65 -10.22
CA GLU A 425 -3.39 11.84 -10.91
C GLU A 425 -2.89 13.29 -10.89
N ASN A 426 -3.80 14.26 -10.76
CA ASN A 426 -3.46 15.68 -10.69
C ASN A 426 -2.75 16.06 -9.37
N GLU A 427 -2.90 15.27 -8.31
CA GLU A 427 -2.20 15.51 -7.05
C GLU A 427 -0.71 15.15 -7.15
N THR A 428 0.14 15.98 -6.54
CA THR A 428 1.60 15.86 -6.57
C THR A 428 2.08 14.48 -6.10
N LEU A 429 1.52 13.95 -5.01
CA LEU A 429 1.91 12.65 -4.45
C LEU A 429 1.60 11.48 -5.39
N SER A 430 0.39 11.49 -5.97
CA SER A 430 -0.04 10.48 -6.95
C SER A 430 0.87 10.49 -8.18
N ARG A 431 1.24 11.67 -8.67
CA ARG A 431 2.14 11.81 -9.83
C ARG A 431 3.54 11.28 -9.57
N ILE A 432 4.14 11.62 -8.41
CA ILE A 432 5.46 11.13 -8.01
C ILE A 432 5.43 9.59 -7.90
N PHE A 433 4.42 9.05 -7.23
CA PHE A 433 4.24 7.61 -7.10
C PHE A 433 4.12 6.91 -8.47
N LEU A 434 3.22 7.39 -9.34
CA LEU A 434 2.99 6.79 -10.66
C LEU A 434 4.24 6.85 -11.55
N THR A 435 5.01 7.94 -11.47
CA THR A 435 6.26 8.11 -12.20
C THR A 435 7.32 7.10 -11.74
N ASN A 436 7.55 7.00 -10.43
CA ASN A 436 8.50 6.04 -9.87
C ASN A 436 8.08 4.60 -10.13
N LEU A 437 6.79 4.29 -10.01
CA LEU A 437 6.21 2.99 -10.36
C LEU A 437 6.50 2.64 -11.83
N LYS A 438 6.20 3.56 -12.78
CA LYS A 438 6.43 3.35 -14.21
C LYS A 438 7.91 3.09 -14.50
N ASN A 439 8.81 3.88 -13.92
CA ASN A 439 10.26 3.73 -14.09
C ASN A 439 10.77 2.40 -13.52
N PHE A 440 10.25 1.98 -12.36
CA PHE A 440 10.60 0.70 -11.77
C PHE A 440 10.17 -0.47 -12.66
N PHE A 441 8.92 -0.50 -13.11
CA PHE A 441 8.43 -1.57 -13.98
C PHE A 441 9.06 -1.55 -15.38
N LYS A 442 9.51 -0.39 -15.87
CA LYS A 442 10.37 -0.31 -17.07
C LYS A 442 11.64 -1.11 -16.86
N SER A 443 12.30 -0.89 -15.74
CA SER A 443 13.57 -1.54 -15.40
C SER A 443 13.39 -3.04 -15.13
N VAL A 444 12.29 -3.45 -14.48
CA VAL A 444 11.90 -4.86 -14.32
C VAL A 444 11.62 -5.53 -15.67
N SER A 445 10.94 -4.84 -16.60
CA SER A 445 10.69 -5.37 -17.95
C SER A 445 11.99 -5.67 -18.69
N SER A 446 13.00 -4.82 -18.53
CA SER A 446 14.32 -5.03 -19.11
C SER A 446 14.98 -6.29 -18.57
N ILE A 447 14.86 -6.60 -17.26
CA ILE A 447 15.35 -7.87 -16.70
C ILE A 447 14.59 -9.06 -17.28
N LEU A 448 13.26 -9.01 -17.27
CA LEU A 448 12.40 -10.11 -17.72
C LEU A 448 12.64 -10.48 -19.19
N ASN A 449 12.92 -9.49 -20.03
CA ASN A 449 13.15 -9.66 -21.46
C ASN A 449 14.63 -9.93 -21.81
N HIS A 450 15.56 -9.88 -20.84
CA HIS A 450 16.99 -9.95 -21.13
C HIS A 450 17.43 -11.39 -21.49
N PRO A 451 17.96 -11.64 -22.70
CA PRO A 451 18.20 -12.99 -23.20
C PRO A 451 19.26 -13.76 -22.40
N LYS A 452 20.34 -13.09 -21.95
CA LYS A 452 21.39 -13.73 -21.14
C LYS A 452 20.89 -14.10 -19.73
N ILE A 453 19.91 -13.37 -19.18
CA ILE A 453 19.35 -13.66 -17.85
C ILE A 453 18.49 -14.93 -17.93
N SER A 454 17.72 -15.09 -19.01
CA SER A 454 17.01 -16.34 -19.30
C SER A 454 17.98 -17.53 -19.38
N PHE A 455 19.13 -17.36 -20.06
CA PHE A 455 20.16 -18.40 -20.13
C PHE A 455 20.80 -18.73 -18.77
N LEU A 456 21.03 -17.73 -17.92
CA LEU A 456 21.62 -17.91 -16.58
C LEU A 456 20.83 -18.88 -15.69
N LEU A 457 19.50 -18.88 -15.83
CA LEU A 457 18.61 -19.72 -15.03
C LEU A 457 18.60 -21.18 -15.50
N GLY A 458 19.01 -21.46 -16.74
CA GLY A 458 19.01 -22.78 -17.34
C GLY A 458 17.60 -23.26 -17.73
N VAL A 459 17.52 -24.20 -18.68
CA VAL A 459 16.24 -24.74 -19.19
C VAL A 459 15.61 -25.75 -18.21
N ASP A 460 16.43 -26.34 -17.32
CA ASP A 460 16.03 -27.48 -16.47
C ASP A 460 15.49 -27.10 -15.08
N TYR A 461 15.54 -25.83 -14.68
CA TYR A 461 15.11 -25.42 -13.34
C TYR A 461 13.66 -24.94 -13.31
N ASP A 462 12.84 -25.54 -12.44
CA ASP A 462 11.57 -24.93 -12.03
C ASP A 462 11.89 -23.64 -11.23
N LEU A 463 11.52 -22.50 -11.80
CA LEU A 463 11.67 -21.17 -11.20
C LEU A 463 11.08 -21.09 -9.79
N LEU A 464 9.97 -21.80 -9.53
CA LEU A 464 9.30 -21.78 -8.24
C LEU A 464 10.11 -22.55 -7.19
N GLU A 465 10.66 -23.71 -7.54
CA GLU A 465 11.55 -24.46 -6.66
C GLU A 465 12.87 -23.71 -6.42
N LEU A 466 13.41 -23.10 -7.47
CA LEU A 466 14.62 -22.28 -7.39
C LEU A 466 14.45 -21.09 -6.42
N ALA A 467 13.31 -20.40 -6.48
CA ALA A 467 13.02 -19.25 -5.64
C ALA A 467 12.85 -19.59 -4.14
N LYS A 468 12.53 -20.86 -3.81
CA LYS A 468 12.37 -21.33 -2.43
C LYS A 468 13.71 -21.56 -1.71
N ASN A 469 14.84 -21.57 -2.41
CA ASN A 469 16.15 -21.72 -1.77
C ASN A 469 16.49 -20.47 -0.93
N SER A 470 17.18 -20.64 0.20
CA SER A 470 17.53 -19.53 1.08
C SER A 470 18.70 -18.71 0.57
N VAL A 471 18.64 -17.40 0.80
CA VAL A 471 19.71 -16.43 0.60
C VAL A 471 20.00 -15.64 1.88
N SER A 472 21.06 -14.82 1.88
CA SER A 472 21.55 -14.10 3.07
C SER A 472 20.50 -13.22 3.74
N GLU A 473 19.68 -12.52 2.95
CA GLU A 473 18.63 -11.62 3.42
C GLU A 473 17.48 -12.38 4.11
N ASP A 474 17.23 -13.64 3.75
CA ASP A 474 16.22 -14.47 4.40
C ASP A 474 16.63 -14.81 5.85
N LEU A 475 17.93 -15.00 6.07
CA LEU A 475 18.51 -15.24 7.39
C LEU A 475 18.60 -13.97 8.21
N GLU A 476 18.98 -12.85 7.58
CA GLU A 476 19.11 -11.56 8.24
C GLU A 476 17.77 -11.06 8.81
N PHE A 477 16.69 -11.22 8.04
CA PHE A 477 15.35 -10.76 8.42
C PHE A 477 14.45 -11.88 8.95
N LEU A 478 15.02 -13.01 9.38
CA LEU A 478 14.25 -14.12 9.94
C LEU A 478 13.41 -13.64 11.15
N GLY A 479 12.13 -14.00 11.19
CA GLY A 479 11.24 -13.66 12.31
C GLY A 479 10.59 -12.26 12.22
N VAL A 480 10.96 -11.46 11.21
CA VAL A 480 10.29 -10.18 10.91
C VAL A 480 8.85 -10.45 10.49
N VAL A 481 7.89 -9.89 11.22
CA VAL A 481 6.45 -10.11 11.04
C VAL A 481 5.97 -9.87 9.60
N PRO A 482 6.26 -8.72 8.93
CA PRO A 482 5.83 -8.50 7.55
C PRO A 482 6.40 -9.49 6.53
N LEU A 483 7.50 -10.19 6.84
CA LEU A 483 8.17 -11.12 5.92
C LEU A 483 7.91 -12.59 6.27
N ARG A 484 7.26 -12.85 7.41
CA ARG A 484 7.10 -14.18 8.01
C ARG A 484 6.39 -15.17 7.07
N ILE A 485 5.39 -14.71 6.33
CA ILE A 485 4.60 -15.54 5.39
C ILE A 485 5.51 -16.09 4.28
N LEU A 486 6.41 -15.28 3.75
CA LEU A 486 7.33 -15.69 2.68
C LEU A 486 8.35 -16.72 3.17
N GLN A 487 8.89 -16.48 4.38
CA GLN A 487 9.92 -17.32 4.98
C GLN A 487 9.44 -18.73 5.33
N GLN A 488 8.12 -18.96 5.41
CA GLN A 488 7.55 -20.28 5.67
C GLN A 488 7.86 -21.29 4.57
N GLU A 489 7.95 -20.86 3.31
CA GLU A 489 8.23 -21.76 2.19
C GLU A 489 9.72 -21.93 1.89
N ILE A 490 10.58 -21.12 2.52
CA ILE A 490 12.02 -21.09 2.22
C ILE A 490 12.75 -22.32 2.77
N ILE A 491 13.59 -22.93 1.94
CA ILE A 491 14.45 -24.07 2.26
C ILE A 491 15.82 -23.54 2.68
N PHE A 492 16.11 -23.58 3.98
CA PHE A 492 17.35 -23.02 4.56
C PHE A 492 18.59 -23.92 4.44
N THR A 493 18.47 -25.10 3.84
CA THR A 493 19.56 -26.08 3.72
C THR A 493 20.21 -26.10 2.34
N SER A 494 19.65 -25.37 1.38
CA SER A 494 20.05 -25.41 -0.03
C SER A 494 21.33 -24.61 -0.30
N LYS A 495 22.24 -25.19 -1.09
CA LYS A 495 23.45 -24.52 -1.59
C LYS A 495 23.30 -24.16 -3.06
N VAL A 496 22.36 -23.25 -3.35
CA VAL A 496 22.16 -22.71 -4.69
C VAL A 496 22.83 -21.34 -4.78
N ASP A 497 23.30 -20.97 -5.97
CA ASP A 497 23.84 -19.64 -6.24
C ASP A 497 22.80 -18.55 -5.87
N PRO A 498 23.10 -17.65 -4.91
CA PRO A 498 22.20 -16.58 -4.50
C PRO A 498 21.73 -15.68 -5.63
N LEU A 499 22.57 -15.47 -6.66
CA LEU A 499 22.20 -14.65 -7.81
C LEU A 499 21.01 -15.25 -8.56
N LYS A 500 21.03 -16.57 -8.80
CA LYS A 500 19.95 -17.30 -9.48
C LYS A 500 18.65 -17.23 -8.68
N VAL A 501 18.73 -17.40 -7.37
CA VAL A 501 17.56 -17.33 -6.47
C VAL A 501 16.92 -15.94 -6.51
N ARG A 502 17.73 -14.87 -6.40
CA ARG A 502 17.26 -13.47 -6.44
C ARG A 502 16.59 -13.11 -7.76
N ILE A 503 17.21 -13.50 -8.87
CA ILE A 503 16.65 -13.29 -10.21
C ILE A 503 15.34 -14.07 -10.37
N ALA A 504 15.29 -15.33 -9.93
CA ALA A 504 14.07 -16.14 -10.00
C ALA A 504 12.91 -15.48 -9.23
N ARG A 505 13.17 -15.00 -8.00
CA ARG A 505 12.19 -14.26 -7.19
C ARG A 505 11.69 -12.99 -7.89
N LEU A 506 12.60 -12.22 -8.50
CA LEU A 506 12.25 -11.03 -9.26
C LEU A 506 11.37 -11.36 -10.49
N ILE A 507 11.74 -12.40 -11.24
CA ILE A 507 10.96 -12.84 -12.42
C ILE A 507 9.56 -13.26 -12.00
N LEU A 508 9.45 -14.09 -10.96
CA LEU A 508 8.15 -14.54 -10.44
C LEU A 508 7.28 -13.36 -10.00
N PHE A 509 7.87 -12.37 -9.31
CA PHE A 509 7.17 -11.15 -8.95
C PHE A 509 6.68 -10.39 -10.18
N GLY A 510 7.53 -10.17 -11.18
CA GLY A 510 7.17 -9.51 -12.43
C GLY A 510 6.04 -10.22 -13.18
N ARG A 511 6.11 -11.54 -13.30
CA ARG A 511 5.05 -12.37 -13.90
C ARG A 511 3.71 -12.19 -13.18
N LYS A 512 3.72 -12.31 -11.85
CA LYS A 512 2.52 -12.16 -11.01
C LYS A 512 1.89 -10.76 -11.11
N MET A 513 2.70 -9.72 -11.27
CA MET A 513 2.20 -8.35 -11.49
C MET A 513 1.58 -8.17 -12.88
N ALA A 514 2.16 -8.79 -13.92
CA ALA A 514 1.65 -8.71 -15.29
C ALA A 514 0.33 -9.47 -15.54
N GLU A 515 0.02 -10.47 -14.71
CA GLU A 515 -1.21 -11.28 -14.82
C GLU A 515 -2.47 -10.51 -14.40
N ASN A 516 -2.36 -9.47 -13.56
CA ASN A 516 -3.53 -8.79 -13.04
C ASN A 516 -4.03 -7.68 -13.97
N LYS A 517 -5.28 -7.82 -14.44
CA LYS A 517 -5.93 -6.86 -15.34
C LYS A 517 -6.14 -5.46 -14.75
N SER A 518 -6.21 -5.33 -13.43
CA SER A 518 -6.32 -4.02 -12.75
C SER A 518 -5.01 -3.23 -12.78
N PHE A 519 -3.88 -3.90 -13.01
CA PHE A 519 -2.57 -3.28 -13.14
C PHE A 519 -2.22 -3.05 -14.60
N ASP A 520 -2.95 -2.11 -15.19
CA ASP A 520 -3.02 -1.97 -16.63
C ASP A 520 -1.80 -1.28 -17.27
N ILE A 521 -0.79 -0.93 -16.46
CA ILE A 521 0.46 -0.30 -16.87
C ILE A 521 1.52 -1.32 -17.33
N PHE A 522 1.46 -2.58 -16.90
CA PHE A 522 2.49 -3.58 -17.18
C PHE A 522 1.86 -4.92 -17.57
N CYS A 523 2.18 -5.43 -18.76
CA CYS A 523 1.60 -6.66 -19.26
C CYS A 523 2.58 -7.47 -20.12
N TYR A 524 2.28 -8.75 -20.32
CA TYR A 524 2.96 -9.58 -21.31
C TYR A 524 2.30 -9.41 -22.68
N ASN A 525 3.07 -8.96 -23.67
CA ASN A 525 2.60 -8.84 -25.05
C ASN A 525 2.85 -10.16 -25.78
N GLU A 526 1.78 -10.95 -25.97
CA GLU A 526 1.83 -12.25 -26.64
C GLU A 526 2.38 -12.17 -28.08
N SER A 527 2.14 -11.06 -28.79
CA SER A 527 2.60 -10.89 -30.18
C SER A 527 4.10 -10.65 -30.29
N MET A 528 4.70 -9.98 -29.30
CA MET A 528 6.14 -9.70 -29.26
C MET A 528 6.91 -10.73 -28.43
N GLY A 529 6.22 -11.56 -27.64
CA GLY A 529 6.84 -12.49 -26.70
C GLY A 529 7.62 -11.79 -25.58
N GLN A 530 7.22 -10.57 -25.21
CA GLN A 530 7.96 -9.70 -24.30
C GLN A 530 7.03 -8.97 -23.33
N TYR A 531 7.55 -8.64 -22.15
CA TYR A 531 6.88 -7.78 -21.19
C TYR A 531 7.03 -6.31 -21.60
N THR A 532 5.92 -5.58 -21.65
CA THR A 532 5.90 -4.19 -22.09
C THR A 532 5.12 -3.32 -21.11
N LEU A 533 5.54 -2.05 -20.99
CA LEU A 533 4.72 -1.03 -20.37
C LEU A 533 3.65 -0.58 -21.36
N VAL A 534 2.41 -0.50 -20.90
CA VAL A 534 1.31 -0.02 -21.73
C VAL A 534 1.29 1.50 -21.68
N ASP A 535 1.56 2.13 -22.82
CA ASP A 535 1.45 3.58 -22.93
C ASP A 535 -0.02 3.96 -23.10
N GLU A 536 -0.54 4.88 -22.29
CA GLU A 536 -1.93 5.38 -22.39
C GLU A 536 -2.23 5.87 -23.82
N GLU A 537 -1.22 6.44 -24.50
CA GLU A 537 -1.30 6.82 -25.92
C GLU A 537 -1.42 5.62 -26.86
N THR A 538 -0.69 4.52 -26.60
CA THR A 538 -0.81 3.29 -27.40
C THR A 538 -2.16 2.64 -27.21
N LYS A 539 -2.70 2.57 -25.98
CA LYS A 539 -4.08 2.15 -25.71
C LYS A 539 -5.11 3.05 -26.37
N LYS A 540 -4.87 4.36 -26.43
CA LYS A 540 -5.76 5.31 -27.13
C LYS A 540 -5.71 5.08 -28.64
N LYS A 541 -4.51 4.89 -29.21
CA LYS A 541 -4.29 4.55 -30.63
C LYS A 541 -4.87 3.19 -31.00
N GLU A 542 -4.72 2.18 -30.16
CA GLU A 542 -5.31 0.85 -30.34
C GLU A 542 -6.83 0.91 -30.26
N ARG A 543 -7.40 1.57 -29.24
CA ARG A 543 -8.86 1.81 -29.16
C ARG A 543 -9.37 2.51 -30.42
N GLN A 544 -8.68 3.55 -30.88
CA GLN A 544 -9.00 4.24 -32.13
C GLN A 544 -8.85 3.33 -33.36
N ARG A 545 -7.84 2.44 -33.40
CA ARG A 545 -7.61 1.50 -34.50
C ARG A 545 -8.68 0.41 -34.53
N THR A 546 -9.04 -0.18 -33.39
CA THR A 546 -10.16 -1.13 -33.29
C THR A 546 -11.49 -0.46 -33.64
N MET A 547 -11.72 0.79 -33.20
CA MET A 547 -12.92 1.55 -33.58
C MET A 547 -12.95 1.82 -35.09
N LYS A 548 -11.81 2.14 -35.71
CA LYS A 548 -11.68 2.28 -37.17
C LYS A 548 -11.91 0.97 -37.92
N LEU A 549 -11.38 -0.15 -37.43
CA LEU A 549 -11.58 -1.47 -38.03
C LEU A 549 -13.05 -1.92 -37.94
N LEU A 550 -13.68 -1.73 -36.78
CA LEU A 550 -15.11 -1.99 -36.61
C LEU A 550 -15.95 -1.09 -37.54
N ALA A 551 -15.64 0.21 -37.61
CA ALA A 551 -16.30 1.13 -38.54
C ALA A 551 -16.10 0.71 -40.01
N GLN A 552 -14.91 0.26 -40.38
CA GLN A 552 -14.61 -0.25 -41.72
C GLN A 552 -15.40 -1.52 -42.02
N GLN A 553 -15.52 -2.43 -41.05
CA GLN A 553 -16.31 -3.65 -41.19
C GLN A 553 -17.81 -3.34 -41.34
N PHE A 554 -18.35 -2.43 -40.53
CA PHE A 554 -19.72 -1.92 -40.71
C PHE A 554 -19.93 -1.28 -42.08
N LEU A 555 -18.95 -0.52 -42.58
CA LEU A 555 -19.02 0.09 -43.92
C LEU A 555 -18.98 -0.98 -45.01
N GLN A 556 -18.13 -1.99 -44.86
CA GLN A 556 -18.03 -3.12 -45.78
C GLN A 556 -19.34 -3.91 -45.84
N ASP A 557 -19.97 -4.14 -44.69
CA ASP A 557 -21.28 -4.81 -44.60
C ASP A 557 -22.39 -3.96 -45.24
N GLN A 558 -22.35 -2.63 -45.09
CA GLN A 558 -23.25 -1.71 -45.80
C GLN A 558 -23.03 -1.72 -47.31
N VAL A 559 -21.78 -1.68 -47.79
CA VAL A 559 -21.47 -1.73 -49.22
C VAL A 559 -21.87 -3.06 -49.82
N ASN A 560 -21.57 -4.18 -49.16
CA ASN A 560 -22.00 -5.51 -49.60
C ASN A 560 -23.54 -5.61 -49.66
N SER A 561 -24.25 -5.01 -48.70
CA SER A 561 -25.71 -4.93 -48.72
C SER A 561 -26.22 -4.08 -49.89
N LEU A 562 -25.59 -2.94 -50.17
CA LEU A 562 -25.93 -2.05 -51.28
C LEU A 562 -25.61 -2.65 -52.66
N GLU A 563 -24.49 -3.35 -52.80
CA GLU A 563 -24.11 -4.05 -54.03
C GLU A 563 -25.05 -5.23 -54.32
N ASN A 564 -25.45 -5.97 -53.28
CA ASN A 564 -26.50 -6.98 -53.39
C ASN A 564 -27.85 -6.37 -53.82
N ASN A 565 -28.15 -5.14 -53.40
CA ASN A 565 -29.35 -4.42 -53.85
C ASN A 565 -29.21 -3.89 -55.29
N LEU A 566 -28.03 -3.46 -55.71
CA LEU A 566 -27.75 -2.99 -57.08
C LEU A 566 -27.73 -4.13 -58.10
N GLN A 567 -27.26 -5.32 -57.74
CA GLN A 567 -27.35 -6.51 -58.61
C GLN A 567 -28.79 -6.91 -58.92
N LYS A 568 -29.76 -6.55 -58.08
CA LYS A 568 -31.20 -6.78 -58.33
C LYS A 568 -31.82 -5.79 -59.32
N ILE A 569 -31.09 -4.76 -59.78
CA ILE A 569 -31.63 -3.63 -60.57
C ILE A 569 -31.26 -3.71 -62.08
N GLY A 570 -30.61 -4.79 -62.56
CA GLY A 570 -30.22 -4.92 -63.96
C GLY A 570 -31.36 -5.24 -64.97
N LEU A 571 -31.69 -4.26 -65.86
CA LEU A 571 -32.40 -4.29 -67.18
C LEU A 571 -33.92 -3.92 -67.21
N PRO A 572 -34.43 -3.30 -68.32
CA PRO A 572 -34.12 -1.98 -68.87
C PRO A 572 -35.34 -1.00 -68.83
N LEU A 573 -35.05 0.29 -69.00
CA LEU A 573 -35.98 1.43 -68.92
C LEU A 573 -37.18 1.38 -69.89
N GLN A 574 -38.40 1.43 -69.34
CA GLN A 574 -39.57 2.02 -70.00
C GLN A 574 -40.26 3.01 -69.06
N ARG A 575 -40.47 4.23 -69.58
CA ARG A 575 -41.09 5.36 -68.90
C ARG A 575 -42.51 5.00 -68.45
N GLN A 576 -42.71 4.86 -67.15
CA GLN A 576 -43.99 5.15 -66.50
C GLN A 576 -43.72 6.03 -65.29
N ALA A 577 -44.27 7.23 -65.35
CA ALA A 577 -44.35 8.13 -64.21
C ALA A 577 -45.16 7.43 -63.11
N VAL A 578 -44.51 7.10 -62.00
CA VAL A 578 -45.19 6.80 -60.73
C VAL A 578 -44.38 7.48 -59.63
N SER A 579 -44.86 8.66 -59.26
CA SER A 579 -44.67 9.28 -57.96
C SER A 579 -44.96 8.28 -56.84
N ASN A 580 -44.00 8.04 -55.95
CA ASN A 580 -44.24 7.63 -54.56
C ASN A 580 -42.95 7.78 -53.74
N SER A 581 -42.50 9.01 -53.54
CA SER A 581 -41.73 9.38 -52.36
C SER A 581 -42.72 10.01 -51.37
N GLY A 582 -43.11 9.26 -50.33
CA GLY A 582 -43.82 9.86 -49.19
C GLY A 582 -42.92 10.85 -48.46
N PRO A 583 -43.47 11.88 -47.80
CA PRO A 583 -42.67 12.83 -47.01
C PRO A 583 -41.96 12.12 -45.83
N PRO A 584 -40.80 12.63 -45.36
CA PRO A 584 -40.08 12.03 -44.23
C PRO A 584 -40.93 12.00 -42.95
N LEU A 585 -40.92 10.87 -42.24
CA LEU A 585 -41.67 10.67 -41.00
C LEU A 585 -41.06 11.52 -39.86
N LYS A 586 -41.87 12.37 -39.21
CA LYS A 586 -41.46 13.14 -38.03
C LYS A 586 -41.14 12.22 -36.86
N LYS A 587 -40.05 12.48 -36.12
CA LYS A 587 -39.58 11.65 -35.00
C LYS A 587 -39.94 12.29 -33.66
N TYR A 588 -40.52 11.53 -32.75
CA TYR A 588 -40.87 11.98 -31.40
C TYR A 588 -40.06 11.21 -30.36
N VAL A 589 -39.28 11.93 -29.55
CA VAL A 589 -38.58 11.34 -28.40
C VAL A 589 -39.42 11.63 -27.15
N VAL A 590 -39.84 10.58 -26.45
CA VAL A 590 -40.78 10.68 -25.31
C VAL A 590 -40.05 10.50 -23.98
N ASP A 591 -40.54 11.18 -22.93
CA ASP A 591 -40.07 11.00 -21.56
C ASP A 591 -40.91 9.98 -20.75
N THR A 592 -40.49 9.74 -19.51
CA THR A 592 -41.18 8.82 -18.59
C THR A 592 -42.61 9.28 -18.27
N GLY A 593 -42.84 10.60 -18.16
CA GLY A 593 -44.16 11.16 -17.85
C GLY A 593 -45.18 10.88 -18.95
N VAL A 594 -44.78 11.06 -20.22
CA VAL A 594 -45.61 10.77 -21.39
C VAL A 594 -46.00 9.29 -21.45
N MET A 595 -45.06 8.39 -21.17
CA MET A 595 -45.33 6.95 -21.17
C MET A 595 -46.24 6.50 -20.02
N LEU A 596 -46.21 7.19 -18.87
CA LEU A 596 -47.04 6.87 -17.71
C LEU A 596 -48.45 7.47 -17.82
N ASN A 597 -48.56 8.75 -18.18
CA ASN A 597 -49.80 9.50 -18.08
C ASN A 597 -50.55 9.59 -19.42
N HIS A 598 -49.86 9.43 -20.54
CA HIS A 598 -50.38 9.72 -21.89
C HIS A 598 -50.20 8.59 -22.90
N LEU A 599 -50.14 7.35 -22.41
CA LEU A 599 -49.97 6.16 -23.26
C LEU A 599 -51.02 6.06 -24.38
N ASN A 600 -52.22 6.62 -24.20
CA ASN A 600 -53.27 6.66 -25.22
C ASN A 600 -52.91 7.53 -26.43
N TYR A 601 -52.20 8.63 -26.23
CA TYR A 601 -51.69 9.47 -27.31
C TYR A 601 -50.55 8.78 -28.05
N VAL A 602 -49.64 8.14 -27.32
CA VAL A 602 -48.58 7.31 -27.94
C VAL A 602 -49.17 6.18 -28.78
N LYS A 603 -50.21 5.49 -28.29
CA LYS A 603 -50.97 4.48 -29.06
C LYS A 603 -51.59 5.08 -30.33
N LYS A 604 -52.15 6.30 -30.25
CA LYS A 604 -52.74 7.02 -31.39
C LYS A 604 -51.68 7.38 -32.44
N TRP A 605 -50.56 7.98 -32.03
CA TRP A 605 -49.47 8.37 -32.95
C TRP A 605 -48.87 7.18 -33.70
N VAL A 606 -48.68 6.04 -33.00
CA VAL A 606 -48.19 4.79 -33.60
C VAL A 606 -49.19 4.21 -34.61
N ASN A 607 -50.49 4.34 -34.34
CA ASN A 607 -51.54 3.83 -35.24
C ASN A 607 -51.74 4.72 -36.47
N GLU A 608 -51.49 6.02 -36.37
CA GLU A 608 -51.62 6.98 -37.49
C GLU A 608 -50.53 6.81 -38.56
N ARG A 609 -49.43 6.09 -38.25
CA ARG A 609 -48.33 5.74 -39.18
C ARG A 609 -47.67 6.94 -39.88
N LYS A 610 -47.81 8.13 -39.30
CA LYS A 610 -47.19 9.38 -39.78
C LYS A 610 -45.94 9.77 -38.98
N TYR A 611 -45.71 9.08 -37.86
CA TYR A 611 -44.76 9.48 -36.83
C TYR A 611 -43.94 8.28 -36.33
N SER A 612 -42.66 8.49 -36.04
CA SER A 612 -41.78 7.49 -35.43
C SER A 612 -41.50 7.86 -33.97
N VAL A 613 -41.99 7.06 -33.03
CA VAL A 613 -41.79 7.27 -31.58
C VAL A 613 -40.52 6.55 -31.10
N ILE A 614 -39.61 7.27 -30.47
CA ILE A 614 -38.36 6.75 -29.89
C ILE A 614 -38.48 6.80 -28.37
N VAL A 615 -38.28 5.66 -27.72
CA VAL A 615 -38.28 5.53 -26.26
C VAL A 615 -36.82 5.42 -25.77
N PRO A 616 -36.31 6.43 -25.03
CA PRO A 616 -34.96 6.37 -24.46
C PRO A 616 -34.76 5.20 -23.50
N LEU A 617 -33.53 4.68 -23.42
CA LEU A 617 -33.17 3.60 -22.48
C LEU A 617 -33.41 4.00 -21.02
N ASP A 618 -33.16 5.26 -20.67
CA ASP A 618 -33.41 5.80 -19.32
C ASP A 618 -34.91 5.81 -18.96
N VAL A 619 -35.78 5.97 -19.96
CA VAL A 619 -37.24 5.87 -19.78
C VAL A 619 -37.63 4.41 -19.54
N LEU A 620 -37.04 3.46 -20.26
CA LEU A 620 -37.27 2.03 -20.00
C LEU A 620 -36.81 1.63 -18.60
N ASP A 621 -35.62 2.06 -18.19
CA ASP A 621 -35.08 1.81 -16.86
C ASP A 621 -35.96 2.43 -15.76
N SER A 622 -36.47 3.64 -16.00
CA SER A 622 -37.40 4.34 -15.09
C SER A 622 -38.73 3.58 -14.96
N LEU A 623 -39.34 3.17 -16.08
CA LEU A 623 -40.57 2.37 -16.07
C LEU A 623 -40.36 1.02 -15.35
N ASP A 624 -39.20 0.39 -15.52
CA ASP A 624 -38.85 -0.88 -14.89
C ASP A 624 -38.61 -0.78 -13.39
N ARG A 625 -38.22 0.40 -12.90
CA ARG A 625 -38.16 0.71 -11.46
C ARG A 625 -39.56 0.96 -10.91
N ILE A 626 -40.38 1.74 -11.61
CA ILE A 626 -41.72 2.14 -11.17
C ILE A 626 -42.68 0.93 -11.16
N LYS A 627 -42.53 -0.07 -12.03
CA LYS A 627 -43.46 -1.24 -12.09
C LYS A 627 -43.57 -2.08 -10.80
N LYS A 628 -42.63 -1.94 -9.85
CA LYS A 628 -42.43 -2.84 -8.70
C LYS A 628 -43.38 -2.63 -7.51
N GLY A 629 -44.25 -1.63 -7.50
CA GLY A 629 -45.19 -1.37 -6.39
C GLY A 629 -46.68 -1.52 -6.74
N ASN A 630 -47.57 -1.13 -5.81
CA ASN A 630 -49.03 -1.35 -5.89
C ASN A 630 -49.86 -0.07 -6.08
N SER A 631 -49.23 1.08 -6.36
CA SER A 631 -49.94 2.34 -6.65
C SER A 631 -50.51 2.39 -8.07
N GLN A 632 -51.40 3.35 -8.33
CA GLN A 632 -51.99 3.60 -9.65
C GLN A 632 -50.91 3.90 -10.71
N GLU A 633 -49.85 4.61 -10.33
CA GLU A 633 -48.68 4.89 -11.18
C GLU A 633 -47.93 3.61 -11.58
N ASN A 634 -47.78 2.66 -10.65
CA ASN A 634 -47.13 1.39 -10.91
C ASN A 634 -47.96 0.49 -11.84
N ALA A 635 -49.29 0.61 -11.78
CA ALA A 635 -50.19 -0.02 -12.73
C ALA A 635 -50.03 0.57 -14.14
N ARG A 636 -49.93 1.89 -14.27
CA ARG A 636 -49.65 2.59 -15.54
C ARG A 636 -48.29 2.19 -16.13
N ALA A 637 -47.24 2.08 -15.30
CA ALA A 637 -45.93 1.60 -15.74
C ALA A 637 -45.97 0.18 -16.30
N ARG A 638 -46.70 -0.73 -15.63
CA ARG A 638 -46.92 -2.11 -16.14
C ARG A 638 -47.69 -2.12 -17.46
N GLU A 639 -48.66 -1.22 -17.63
CA GLU A 639 -49.40 -1.08 -18.89
C GLU A 639 -48.51 -0.59 -20.04
N ALA A 640 -47.68 0.44 -19.78
CA ALA A 640 -46.73 0.98 -20.75
C ALA A 640 -45.73 -0.08 -21.22
N ILE A 641 -45.14 -0.84 -20.30
CA ILE A 641 -44.21 -1.93 -20.62
C ILE A 641 -44.89 -3.03 -21.42
N ARG A 642 -46.10 -3.46 -21.01
CA ARG A 642 -46.87 -4.46 -21.76
C ARG A 642 -47.17 -4.00 -23.19
N TYR A 643 -47.48 -2.72 -23.38
CA TYR A 643 -47.70 -2.16 -24.70
C TYR A 643 -46.42 -2.20 -25.55
N LEU A 644 -45.28 -1.77 -24.99
CA LEU A 644 -43.97 -1.84 -25.68
C LEU A 644 -43.60 -3.27 -26.06
N ASP A 645 -43.71 -4.22 -25.13
CA ASP A 645 -43.44 -5.64 -25.38
C ASP A 645 -44.34 -6.21 -26.48
N GLN A 646 -45.61 -5.81 -26.54
CA GLN A 646 -46.52 -6.23 -27.61
C GLN A 646 -46.12 -5.67 -28.97
N GLN A 647 -45.66 -4.43 -29.04
CA GLN A 647 -45.20 -3.82 -30.30
C GLN A 647 -43.89 -4.47 -30.78
N ILE A 648 -42.96 -4.76 -29.86
CA ILE A 648 -41.70 -5.47 -30.16
C ILE A 648 -41.96 -6.95 -30.52
N LYS A 649 -42.94 -7.62 -29.93
CA LYS A 649 -43.30 -8.99 -30.33
C LYS A 649 -44.00 -9.04 -31.68
N LYS A 650 -44.82 -8.05 -32.01
CA LYS A 650 -45.42 -7.90 -33.35
C LYS A 650 -44.37 -7.65 -34.43
N SER A 651 -43.24 -7.00 -34.11
CA SER A 651 -42.12 -6.84 -35.06
C SER A 651 -41.37 -8.15 -35.30
N ASN A 652 -41.19 -8.99 -34.28
CA ASN A 652 -40.43 -10.25 -34.41
C ASN A 652 -41.20 -11.38 -35.11
N HIS A 653 -42.55 -11.41 -35.04
CA HIS A 653 -43.36 -12.48 -35.64
C HIS A 653 -43.60 -12.38 -37.16
N LYS A 654 -43.12 -11.33 -37.84
CA LYS A 654 -43.21 -11.20 -39.31
C LYS A 654 -41.88 -11.40 -40.05
N VAL A 655 -40.79 -11.68 -39.33
CA VAL A 655 -39.44 -11.88 -39.92
C VAL A 655 -39.21 -13.34 -40.36
N SER A 656 -40.18 -14.24 -40.16
CA SER A 656 -40.04 -15.67 -40.46
C SER A 656 -40.51 -16.09 -41.87
N SER A 657 -40.66 -15.16 -42.82
CA SER A 657 -40.97 -15.51 -44.21
C SER A 657 -40.25 -14.59 -45.20
N SER A 658 -39.19 -15.14 -45.81
CA SER A 658 -38.48 -14.71 -47.02
C SER A 658 -37.63 -13.42 -46.97
N PRO A 659 -36.40 -13.40 -47.53
CA PRO A 659 -35.39 -12.35 -47.31
C PRO A 659 -35.47 -11.16 -48.28
N GLU A 660 -36.62 -10.87 -48.89
CA GLU A 660 -36.72 -9.85 -49.96
C GLU A 660 -37.67 -8.67 -49.68
N GLN A 661 -38.10 -8.46 -48.43
CA GLN A 661 -38.86 -7.26 -48.05
C GLN A 661 -38.42 -6.73 -46.69
N SER A 662 -37.38 -5.90 -46.64
CA SER A 662 -36.92 -5.26 -45.39
C SER A 662 -36.84 -3.74 -45.50
N HIS A 663 -37.97 -3.11 -45.80
CA HIS A 663 -38.27 -1.75 -45.33
C HIS A 663 -39.66 -1.78 -44.68
N ILE A 664 -39.75 -2.37 -43.49
CA ILE A 664 -40.92 -2.20 -42.63
C ILE A 664 -40.56 -1.08 -41.66
N GLU A 665 -41.04 0.13 -41.92
CA GLU A 665 -40.88 1.28 -41.01
C GLU A 665 -41.58 0.96 -39.67
N HIS A 666 -40.79 0.98 -38.59
CA HIS A 666 -41.29 0.74 -37.24
C HIS A 666 -41.69 2.09 -36.63
N PHE A 667 -42.98 2.27 -36.31
CA PHE A 667 -43.50 3.53 -35.80
C PHE A 667 -43.31 3.73 -34.29
N ILE A 668 -42.83 2.71 -33.56
CA ILE A 668 -42.31 2.83 -32.19
C ILE A 668 -41.10 1.92 -31.98
N ARG A 669 -40.01 2.43 -31.39
CA ARG A 669 -38.82 1.64 -31.07
C ARG A 669 -38.09 2.13 -29.81
N ALA A 670 -37.33 1.23 -29.19
CA ALA A 670 -36.39 1.57 -28.14
C ALA A 670 -35.08 2.13 -28.71
N GLN A 671 -34.46 3.06 -27.97
CA GLN A 671 -33.12 3.58 -28.23
C GLN A 671 -32.08 2.45 -28.22
N GLN A 672 -31.19 2.41 -29.20
CA GLN A 672 -30.03 1.50 -29.25
C GLN A 672 -28.87 2.03 -28.39
N ILE A 673 -27.95 1.14 -28.02
CA ILE A 673 -26.89 1.44 -27.04
C ILE A 673 -25.93 2.54 -27.51
N ASP A 674 -25.76 2.68 -28.83
CA ASP A 674 -24.93 3.63 -29.53
C ASP A 674 -25.64 4.96 -29.85
N GLU A 675 -26.95 5.06 -29.63
CA GLU A 675 -27.77 6.23 -29.96
C GLU A 675 -27.75 7.31 -28.87
N LYS A 676 -26.56 7.71 -28.42
CA LYS A 676 -26.33 8.74 -27.39
C LYS A 676 -25.05 9.51 -27.68
N LEU A 677 -24.89 10.68 -27.06
CA LEU A 677 -23.62 11.41 -27.14
C LEU A 677 -22.48 10.58 -26.51
N PRO A 678 -21.28 10.55 -27.13
CA PRO A 678 -20.12 9.80 -26.60
C PRO A 678 -19.71 10.25 -25.20
N GLN A 679 -19.80 11.56 -24.92
CA GLN A 679 -19.56 12.18 -23.62
C GLN A 679 -20.49 13.40 -23.46
N TRP A 680 -20.88 13.75 -22.22
CA TRP A 680 -21.74 14.91 -21.97
C TRP A 680 -21.09 16.23 -22.39
N ALA A 681 -19.75 16.31 -22.42
CA ALA A 681 -19.00 17.48 -22.86
C ALA A 681 -19.38 17.93 -24.29
N PHE A 682 -19.77 17.00 -25.17
CA PHE A 682 -20.20 17.31 -26.54
C PHE A 682 -21.54 18.05 -26.62
N ALA A 683 -22.30 18.16 -25.51
CA ALA A 683 -23.52 18.95 -25.49
C ALA A 683 -23.23 20.46 -25.61
N GLU A 684 -22.02 20.91 -25.29
CA GLU A 684 -21.63 22.33 -25.36
C GLU A 684 -21.68 22.89 -26.78
N GLU A 685 -21.47 22.03 -27.79
CA GLU A 685 -21.55 22.39 -29.22
C GLU A 685 -22.96 22.77 -29.70
N TYR A 686 -24.00 22.50 -28.89
CA TYR A 686 -25.40 22.70 -29.26
C TYR A 686 -26.08 23.83 -28.46
N LEU A 687 -25.34 24.56 -27.63
CA LEU A 687 -25.88 25.71 -26.88
C LEU A 687 -26.17 26.90 -27.80
N ILE A 688 -27.33 27.52 -27.63
CA ILE A 688 -27.70 28.75 -28.33
C ILE A 688 -27.13 29.96 -27.58
N ASP A 689 -26.42 30.85 -28.26
CA ASP A 689 -25.97 32.14 -27.71
C ASP A 689 -27.19 33.06 -27.47
N GLU A 690 -27.24 33.76 -26.33
CA GLU A 690 -28.40 34.56 -25.86
C GLU A 690 -28.80 35.76 -26.77
N GLY A 691 -28.24 35.91 -27.98
CA GLY A 691 -28.52 36.99 -28.91
C GLY A 691 -29.68 36.78 -29.89
N ASP A 692 -30.21 35.56 -30.03
CA ASP A 692 -31.18 35.22 -31.09
C ASP A 692 -32.63 35.01 -30.61
N GLN A 693 -32.96 35.32 -29.35
CA GLN A 693 -34.32 35.11 -28.80
C GLN A 693 -35.34 36.23 -29.12
N ASP A 694 -34.94 37.38 -29.67
CA ASP A 694 -35.83 38.55 -29.81
C ASP A 694 -36.59 38.69 -31.15
N ASN A 695 -36.54 37.71 -32.07
CA ASN A 695 -37.11 37.86 -33.41
C ASN A 695 -38.35 37.00 -33.76
N LYS A 696 -39.04 36.38 -32.79
CA LYS A 696 -40.27 35.61 -33.11
C LYS A 696 -41.55 35.94 -32.33
N ASP A 697 -41.49 36.66 -31.21
CA ASP A 697 -42.69 36.97 -30.43
C ASP A 697 -42.99 38.48 -30.45
N ASN A 698 -43.44 38.98 -31.60
CA ASN A 698 -43.95 40.35 -31.72
C ASN A 698 -45.20 40.40 -32.61
N ILE A 699 -46.30 39.81 -32.12
CA ILE A 699 -47.67 40.17 -32.52
C ILE A 699 -48.58 40.00 -31.29
N GLY A 700 -49.13 41.11 -30.79
CA GLY A 700 -50.37 41.07 -30.00
C GLY A 700 -50.36 41.87 -28.69
N ASP A 701 -50.65 43.17 -28.83
CA ASP A 701 -51.52 43.98 -27.98
C ASP A 701 -51.13 44.37 -26.53
N ASN A 702 -50.82 45.68 -26.42
CA ASN A 702 -51.19 46.65 -25.37
C ASN A 702 -52.35 46.16 -24.45
N ASP A 703 -52.39 46.39 -23.14
CA ASP A 703 -52.37 47.69 -22.48
C ASP A 703 -52.62 47.48 -20.97
N GLN A 704 -52.15 48.45 -20.17
CA GLN A 704 -52.67 48.90 -18.86
C GLN A 704 -52.31 48.22 -17.51
N THR A 705 -51.91 49.15 -16.62
CA THR A 705 -51.84 49.16 -15.13
C THR A 705 -50.61 48.52 -14.46
N LYS A 706 -49.58 49.29 -14.07
CA LYS A 706 -49.41 50.28 -12.98
C LYS A 706 -49.33 49.71 -11.56
N ASP A 707 -48.15 49.99 -10.99
CA ASP A 707 -47.75 50.15 -9.58
C ASP A 707 -47.60 48.89 -8.71
N PHE A 708 -46.34 48.54 -8.39
CA PHE A 708 -45.71 48.86 -7.09
C PHE A 708 -44.23 48.39 -7.03
N ASN A 709 -43.37 49.31 -6.59
CA ASN A 709 -42.10 49.18 -5.86
C ASN A 709 -40.80 48.72 -6.56
N GLU A 710 -40.05 49.75 -6.96
CA GLU A 710 -38.67 50.06 -6.56
C GLU A 710 -38.00 49.10 -5.54
N GLU A 711 -37.38 48.04 -6.05
CA GLU A 711 -36.19 47.42 -5.42
C GLU A 711 -35.29 46.70 -6.46
N LYS A 712 -35.43 47.04 -7.75
CA LYS A 712 -34.72 46.40 -8.88
C LYS A 712 -33.77 47.33 -9.64
N SER A 713 -33.53 48.54 -9.15
CA SER A 713 -32.65 49.52 -9.79
C SER A 713 -31.16 49.28 -9.50
N GLU A 714 -30.79 48.57 -8.43
CA GLU A 714 -29.38 48.23 -8.15
C GLU A 714 -28.91 46.91 -8.79
N GLU A 715 -29.85 46.07 -9.25
CA GLU A 715 -29.53 44.78 -9.89
C GLU A 715 -29.34 44.92 -11.42
N ARG A 716 -30.00 45.91 -12.05
CA ARG A 716 -29.88 46.19 -13.48
C ARG A 716 -28.53 46.77 -13.90
N GLN A 717 -27.75 47.33 -12.97
CA GLN A 717 -26.41 47.85 -13.25
C GLN A 717 -25.27 46.86 -12.96
N ARG A 718 -25.55 45.68 -12.41
CA ARG A 718 -24.56 44.58 -12.31
C ARG A 718 -24.55 43.64 -13.50
N ILE A 719 -25.60 43.63 -14.32
CA ILE A 719 -25.76 42.66 -15.42
C ILE A 719 -24.96 43.04 -16.69
N ILE A 720 -24.39 44.24 -16.76
CA ILE A 720 -23.62 44.67 -17.94
C ILE A 720 -22.15 44.19 -17.92
N ASN A 721 -21.68 43.50 -16.86
CA ASN A 721 -20.27 43.07 -16.74
C ASN A 721 -20.04 41.56 -16.46
N SER A 722 -20.93 40.67 -16.87
CA SER A 722 -20.66 39.22 -16.82
C SER A 722 -21.14 38.48 -18.07
N ASN A 723 -20.29 38.44 -19.10
CA ASN A 723 -20.40 37.43 -20.17
C ASN A 723 -19.88 36.08 -19.63
N GLU A 724 -20.59 35.46 -18.68
CA GLU A 724 -20.35 34.06 -18.30
C GLU A 724 -21.23 33.15 -19.18
N LYS A 725 -20.59 32.40 -20.08
CA LYS A 725 -21.27 31.35 -20.86
C LYS A 725 -21.87 30.31 -19.91
N PHE A 726 -23.13 29.92 -20.15
CA PHE A 726 -23.81 28.90 -19.36
C PHE A 726 -23.00 27.59 -19.33
N ASN A 727 -22.63 27.11 -18.13
CA ASN A 727 -21.90 25.86 -17.99
C ASN A 727 -22.86 24.66 -18.08
N ILE A 728 -22.66 23.77 -19.07
CA ILE A 728 -23.46 22.55 -19.29
C ILE A 728 -23.49 21.60 -18.08
N ASN A 729 -22.56 21.72 -17.13
CA ASN A 729 -22.53 20.92 -15.92
C ASN A 729 -23.56 21.37 -14.86
N ASN A 730 -24.18 22.54 -15.04
CA ASN A 730 -25.28 23.01 -14.19
C ASN A 730 -26.57 22.21 -14.43
N ILE A 731 -26.64 21.43 -15.52
CA ILE A 731 -27.78 20.54 -15.80
C ILE A 731 -27.70 19.30 -14.88
N PRO A 732 -28.75 18.99 -14.10
CA PRO A 732 -28.79 17.83 -13.21
C PRO A 732 -28.46 16.52 -13.94
N LYS A 733 -27.66 15.67 -13.30
CA LYS A 733 -27.21 14.38 -13.87
C LYS A 733 -28.37 13.50 -14.35
N MET A 734 -29.54 13.61 -13.74
CA MET A 734 -30.74 12.83 -14.10
C MET A 734 -31.30 13.18 -15.48
N TYR A 735 -31.14 14.42 -15.96
CA TYR A 735 -31.67 14.84 -17.25
C TYR A 735 -30.69 14.62 -18.42
N ARG A 736 -29.40 14.43 -18.12
CA ARG A 736 -28.33 14.30 -19.12
C ARG A 736 -28.51 13.10 -20.06
N PRO A 737 -28.89 11.88 -19.63
CA PRO A 737 -29.08 10.74 -20.53
C PRO A 737 -30.16 10.98 -21.58
N MET A 738 -31.27 11.61 -21.18
CA MET A 738 -32.40 11.91 -22.05
C MET A 738 -32.08 13.03 -23.05
N LEU A 739 -31.46 14.12 -22.59
CA LEU A 739 -30.96 15.18 -23.48
C LEU A 739 -29.88 14.64 -24.44
N SER A 740 -29.03 13.73 -23.97
CA SER A 740 -28.00 13.08 -24.80
C SER A 740 -28.59 12.18 -25.89
N CYS A 741 -29.66 11.45 -25.60
CA CYS A 741 -30.42 10.69 -26.60
C CYS A 741 -30.99 11.62 -27.67
N TRP A 742 -31.60 12.74 -27.27
CA TRP A 742 -32.19 13.69 -28.20
C TRP A 742 -31.12 14.36 -29.08
N LEU A 743 -30.05 14.89 -28.47
CA LEU A 743 -28.97 15.58 -29.17
C LEU A 743 -28.27 14.67 -30.19
N TYR A 744 -28.20 13.36 -29.91
CA TYR A 744 -27.74 12.38 -30.88
C TYR A 744 -28.60 12.35 -32.15
N TYR A 745 -29.93 12.36 -32.03
CA TYR A 745 -30.81 12.37 -33.19
C TYR A 745 -30.80 13.69 -33.92
N ALA A 746 -30.67 14.81 -33.20
CA ALA A 746 -30.54 16.13 -33.80
C ALA A 746 -29.25 16.31 -34.59
N ARG A 747 -28.20 15.56 -34.27
CA ARG A 747 -26.98 15.48 -35.08
C ARG A 747 -27.19 14.73 -36.40
N LEU A 748 -28.12 13.78 -36.46
CA LEU A 748 -28.31 12.86 -37.59
C LEU A 748 -29.40 13.29 -38.58
N SER A 749 -30.28 14.23 -38.22
CA SER A 749 -31.42 14.69 -39.02
C SER A 749 -31.55 16.22 -38.92
N ASN A 750 -32.21 16.87 -39.87
CA ASN A 750 -32.49 18.32 -39.76
C ASN A 750 -33.27 18.57 -38.46
N ILE A 751 -32.82 19.54 -37.66
CA ILE A 751 -33.34 19.86 -36.31
C ILE A 751 -34.87 20.11 -36.32
N GLU A 752 -35.43 20.51 -37.46
CA GLU A 752 -36.86 20.79 -37.66
C GLU A 752 -37.76 19.53 -37.77
N GLU A 753 -37.19 18.32 -37.80
CA GLU A 753 -37.95 17.06 -37.99
C GLU A 753 -38.03 16.17 -36.73
N ILE A 754 -37.42 16.61 -35.61
CA ILE A 754 -37.41 15.88 -34.34
C ILE A 754 -38.06 16.72 -33.23
N PHE A 755 -39.05 16.12 -32.57
CA PHE A 755 -39.79 16.76 -31.49
C PHE A 755 -39.53 16.05 -30.17
N PHE A 756 -39.22 16.83 -29.14
CA PHE A 756 -39.10 16.33 -27.78
C PHE A 756 -40.44 16.46 -27.06
N VAL A 757 -41.00 15.35 -26.59
CA VAL A 757 -42.31 15.35 -25.91
C VAL A 757 -42.10 15.14 -24.43
N THR A 758 -42.38 16.18 -23.65
CA THR A 758 -42.28 16.15 -22.19
C THR A 758 -43.35 17.02 -21.57
N GLU A 759 -43.80 16.64 -20.38
CA GLU A 759 -44.62 17.49 -19.50
C GLU A 759 -43.80 18.07 -18.33
N ASN A 760 -42.51 17.72 -18.24
CA ASN A 760 -41.63 18.21 -17.20
C ASN A 760 -41.14 19.63 -17.54
N GLN A 761 -41.54 20.61 -16.72
CA GLN A 761 -41.23 22.03 -16.90
C GLN A 761 -39.72 22.33 -16.78
N GLU A 762 -39.01 21.66 -15.87
CA GLU A 762 -37.56 21.83 -15.73
C GLU A 762 -36.81 21.29 -16.94
N LEU A 763 -37.21 20.12 -17.40
CA LEU A 763 -36.63 19.50 -18.58
C LEU A 763 -36.90 20.33 -19.84
N THR A 764 -38.09 20.91 -19.95
CA THR A 764 -38.45 21.87 -21.01
C THR A 764 -37.54 23.10 -20.97
N LYS A 765 -37.25 23.63 -19.78
CA LYS A 765 -36.33 24.76 -19.60
C LYS A 765 -34.92 24.44 -20.09
N TYR A 766 -34.36 23.29 -19.69
CA TYR A 766 -33.02 22.87 -20.14
C TYR A 766 -32.99 22.53 -21.63
N SER A 767 -34.09 22.02 -22.18
CA SER A 767 -34.24 21.76 -23.60
C SER A 767 -34.17 23.05 -24.42
N LYS A 768 -34.78 24.15 -23.96
CA LYS A 768 -34.71 25.43 -24.70
C LYS A 768 -33.29 25.97 -24.86
N LEU A 769 -32.37 25.66 -23.94
CA LEU A 769 -30.95 26.08 -24.02
C LEU A 769 -30.22 25.49 -25.23
N PHE A 770 -30.72 24.38 -25.78
CA PHE A 770 -30.14 23.71 -26.96
C PHE A 770 -30.97 23.91 -28.23
N GLY A 771 -31.96 24.82 -28.23
CA GLY A 771 -32.83 25.02 -29.39
C GLY A 771 -33.85 23.93 -29.65
N LEU A 772 -34.17 23.13 -28.61
CA LEU A 772 -35.01 21.96 -28.78
C LEU A 772 -36.46 22.36 -29.07
N SER A 773 -37.05 21.77 -30.13
CA SER A 773 -38.49 21.85 -30.39
C SER A 773 -39.26 20.96 -29.40
N VAL A 774 -39.64 21.54 -28.26
CA VAL A 774 -40.44 20.85 -27.23
C VAL A 774 -41.92 21.00 -27.56
N VAL A 775 -42.66 19.89 -27.60
CA VAL A 775 -44.09 19.88 -27.90
C VAL A 775 -44.84 19.18 -26.77
N GLY A 776 -45.90 19.82 -26.27
CA GLY A 776 -46.82 19.20 -25.32
C GLY A 776 -47.64 18.10 -25.97
N VAL A 777 -48.00 17.07 -25.21
CA VAL A 777 -48.72 15.88 -25.71
C VAL A 777 -50.02 16.24 -26.45
N GLU A 778 -50.74 17.27 -26.00
CA GLU A 778 -52.02 17.71 -26.59
C GLU A 778 -51.86 18.48 -27.92
N ASN A 779 -50.64 18.91 -28.26
CA ASN A 779 -50.33 19.70 -29.44
C ASN A 779 -49.81 18.84 -30.62
N ILE A 780 -49.90 17.50 -30.52
CA ILE A 780 -49.44 16.48 -31.49
C ILE A 780 -50.60 15.61 -31.96
#